data_AF-A0A2N2NGA4-F1
#
_entry.id   AF-A0A2N2NGA4-F1
#
_cell.length_a   1.000
_cell.length_b   1.000
_cell.length_c   1.000
_cell.angle_alpha   90.00
_cell.angle_beta   90.00
_cell.angle_gamma   90.00
#
_symmetry.space_group_name_H-M   'P 1'
#
loop_
_entity.id
_entity.type
_entity.pdbx_description
1 polymer ?
#
loop_
_entity_poly.entity_id
_entity_poly.type
_entity_poly.pdbx_seq_one_letter_code
_entity_poly.pdbx_strand_id
1 'polypeptide(L)'
;MSKSILVNFHCHSIFSDGEQTPEVLAANLAANGVRYAALTDHDNIDGIPRFLEALKKRGVICFPGLELTAQFAGREVHLLCYGFDPHHQDLNATLISMRRARALDVQSIAGSIRKMGSNHSNADEEILLNNAAPRGILEVGDAIDLVHRAGGEVFLAHPLVYESDFNQLEGSLILLKSMGLDGIEAIYGPYSEEKREKLRQLAIKHDLLVSAGTDFHTLNDSGLHGYGIEMVREDWNRLRQSLFAGGTFDNDVRCSQKQSSTSAGQRLGSTGNPHRFKKRSYLMRIFLPTLFAITLFLSVIWGIILPSFEQTLLDRKQEMIHELTNSAWSILASYEQDERNGLLSREQAQTMAATRIEALRYGPEGKDYFWIQDMQPSMIMHPYRLDLIGQDLSNFTDPRGVAIFVEFAELVEREGEGYIDYVWQWKDDPSRLEPKESFVKGFEPWGWVIGTGIYTDDVNEEIARIEQRFINTSLIISGVVVLLLLFVLQQSLRIEIERQEILDDLRESTERYHTLIEATTEGTLLIMDERCRYANPTFLSMTGYNAYQLEFLDLTDLLPHELENKAIWERFERMSSDEPVSEEVFEGFLKRADGTNLECVLVLNPVVYAGQRGFILLARDITQSSAISSNQGVIHAAQEAPVGIFRSRAVRRAVFLELNQSARQLLTHITHDQPALADLFVEVEAFEEFQQILQSMGKVENFVIHSAGKDLNTRTLSISAQLVQDPINQLTYVDGVIDEITHTHKQEIERETLIQKLQSSLLFLHEPVSSLGYDALICDMGMNIEQLARQMTSRKVTAALVSSGDSTIIGIVTDHDLRERVLAGKSQLDSPIHTIMSAPLTKIPEHTLIYEALLKMEEHGVRHLAVEDRNGRIVSVIDNKSLVQFQRYGPIVINREIARATSVEEVARTTERTPALVKILIESSSRPRHVTNMLASMCDAVTIRLIELVLAELGPPPVPFAFIAMGSQGRQELTLTTDQDNGIIYQDPVDHSDNDVQTFFLQLGKKVNDGLNLAGYHYCQGNVMANNPCWCRSLSNWISGYKDWIYKSESQEIIDFNIFFDLRTVFGEEDLSQALKQVIFTTVAEDPAFLHHLAKNAVSFRPPIRLPGNIYLGGGSTDHAGEINLKDAMMPLVGFARLYALRYQVNQTHTLERLESLSDRNLIQLTSRDEMITAYNFLMQLRLQTQLEAIQSGKPAHNIVHPGKIGYIQQESLKQAFAQISAVQKKIGYDFLGGGA
;
A
#
# COMPACT_ATOMS: atom_id res chain seq x y z
N MET A 1 -39.77 21.13 -5.03
CA MET A 1 -38.51 21.00 -5.80
C MET A 1 -37.77 22.34 -5.85
N SER A 2 -36.44 22.30 -5.91
CA SER A 2 -35.58 23.49 -6.06
C SER A 2 -35.81 24.19 -7.41
N LYS A 3 -35.87 25.54 -7.40
CA LYS A 3 -35.96 26.37 -8.61
C LYS A 3 -34.61 26.45 -9.36
N SER A 4 -33.51 26.11 -8.71
CA SER A 4 -32.15 26.13 -9.24
C SER A 4 -31.52 24.73 -9.24
N ILE A 5 -30.54 24.54 -10.11
CA ILE A 5 -29.67 23.37 -10.18
C ILE A 5 -28.21 23.80 -10.02
N LEU A 6 -27.40 22.97 -9.37
CA LEU A 6 -25.97 23.25 -9.22
C LEU A 6 -25.20 22.69 -10.42
N VAL A 7 -24.48 23.56 -11.13
CA VAL A 7 -23.75 23.22 -12.35
C VAL A 7 -22.34 23.79 -12.34
N ASN A 8 -21.48 23.30 -13.23
CA ASN A 8 -20.21 23.95 -13.53
C ASN A 8 -19.81 23.71 -14.99
N PHE A 9 -20.07 24.68 -15.86
CA PHE A 9 -19.73 24.60 -17.28
C PHE A 9 -18.48 25.41 -17.65
N HIS A 10 -17.71 25.90 -16.66
CA HIS A 10 -16.46 26.60 -16.90
C HIS A 10 -15.45 26.23 -15.80
N CYS A 11 -14.55 25.30 -16.12
CA CYS A 11 -13.50 24.84 -15.21
C CYS A 11 -12.31 24.26 -15.97
N HIS A 12 -11.12 24.36 -15.36
CA HIS A 12 -9.84 24.05 -15.98
C HIS A 12 -9.10 22.93 -15.25
N SER A 13 -8.28 22.18 -16.00
CA SER A 13 -7.43 21.11 -15.49
C SER A 13 -5.96 21.31 -15.85
N ILE A 14 -5.10 20.41 -15.39
CA ILE A 14 -3.67 20.40 -15.76
C ILE A 14 -3.38 20.29 -17.27
N PHE A 15 -4.39 20.02 -18.10
CA PHE A 15 -4.23 19.98 -19.55
C PHE A 15 -4.20 21.38 -20.17
N SER A 16 -4.56 22.42 -19.41
CA SER A 16 -4.34 23.81 -19.75
C SER A 16 -3.60 24.54 -18.61
N ASP A 17 -4.29 25.27 -17.75
CA ASP A 17 -3.75 26.12 -16.68
C ASP A 17 -4.39 25.85 -15.29
N GLY A 18 -5.20 24.81 -15.15
CA GLY A 18 -5.70 24.36 -13.85
C GLY A 18 -4.68 23.56 -13.03
N GLU A 19 -4.78 23.59 -11.70
CA GLU A 19 -3.90 22.87 -10.78
C GLU A 19 -4.30 21.40 -10.54
N GLN A 20 -5.53 21.03 -10.88
CA GLN A 20 -6.10 19.71 -10.58
C GLN A 20 -6.14 18.80 -11.81
N THR A 21 -5.87 17.51 -11.61
CA THR A 21 -6.11 16.52 -12.68
C THR A 21 -7.61 16.39 -12.95
N PRO A 22 -8.04 15.99 -14.17
CA PRO A 22 -9.44 15.77 -14.46
C PRO A 22 -10.16 14.87 -13.42
N GLU A 23 -9.48 13.87 -12.87
CA GLU A 23 -10.06 12.96 -11.88
C GLU A 23 -10.26 13.61 -10.50
N VAL A 24 -9.32 14.45 -10.07
CA VAL A 24 -9.41 15.18 -8.80
C VAL A 24 -10.49 16.26 -8.89
N LEU A 25 -10.51 17.00 -9.99
CA LEU A 25 -11.56 17.98 -10.27
C LEU A 25 -12.94 17.31 -10.29
N ALA A 26 -13.07 16.18 -10.98
CA ALA A 26 -14.31 15.40 -11.01
C ALA A 26 -14.75 14.90 -9.61
N ALA A 27 -13.80 14.52 -8.75
CA ALA A 27 -14.11 14.12 -7.37
C ALA A 27 -14.64 15.29 -6.54
N ASN A 28 -14.03 16.48 -6.68
CA ASN A 28 -14.44 17.67 -5.95
C ASN A 28 -15.79 18.20 -6.42
N LEU A 29 -16.06 18.20 -7.73
CA LEU A 29 -17.36 18.56 -8.29
C LEU A 29 -18.47 17.66 -7.72
N ALA A 30 -18.24 16.34 -7.72
CA ALA A 30 -19.19 15.38 -7.15
C ALA A 30 -19.40 15.58 -5.64
N ALA A 31 -18.33 15.82 -4.88
CA ALA A 31 -18.41 16.06 -3.43
C ALA A 31 -19.19 17.33 -3.07
N ASN A 32 -19.20 18.33 -3.95
CA ASN A 32 -19.95 19.58 -3.77
C ASN A 32 -21.38 19.51 -4.35
N GLY A 33 -21.83 18.34 -4.80
CA GLY A 33 -23.20 18.15 -5.28
C GLY A 33 -23.48 18.72 -6.67
N VAL A 34 -22.44 19.00 -7.47
CA VAL A 34 -22.59 19.48 -8.86
C VAL A 34 -23.33 18.42 -9.69
N ARG A 35 -24.39 18.83 -10.39
CA ARG A 35 -25.27 17.93 -11.13
C ARG A 35 -24.82 17.73 -12.57
N TYR A 36 -24.43 18.81 -13.23
CA TYR A 36 -23.95 18.83 -14.62
C TYR A 36 -22.63 19.59 -14.70
N ALA A 37 -21.67 19.05 -15.45
CA ALA A 37 -20.37 19.69 -15.61
C ALA A 37 -19.81 19.58 -17.03
N ALA A 38 -18.98 20.55 -17.42
CA ALA A 38 -18.19 20.53 -18.64
C ALA A 38 -16.77 21.00 -18.34
N LEU A 39 -15.78 20.22 -18.77
CA LEU A 39 -14.36 20.60 -18.70
C LEU A 39 -14.07 21.51 -19.89
N THR A 40 -13.56 22.71 -19.63
CA THR A 40 -13.37 23.75 -20.65
C THR A 40 -11.92 24.20 -20.67
N ASP A 41 -10.98 23.25 -20.72
CA ASP A 41 -9.55 23.56 -20.82
C ASP A 41 -9.25 24.50 -22.01
N HIS A 42 -8.33 25.44 -21.81
CA HIS A 42 -7.91 26.39 -22.85
C HIS A 42 -7.29 25.70 -24.07
N ASP A 43 -7.92 25.91 -25.24
CA ASP A 43 -7.51 25.40 -26.56
C ASP A 43 -7.14 23.90 -26.57
N ASN A 44 -7.69 23.12 -25.64
CA ASN A 44 -7.31 21.73 -25.43
C ASN A 44 -8.51 20.87 -25.04
N ILE A 45 -8.62 19.70 -25.67
CA ILE A 45 -9.68 18.72 -25.41
C ILE A 45 -9.15 17.37 -24.91
N ASP A 46 -7.84 17.22 -24.74
CA ASP A 46 -7.19 15.97 -24.37
C ASP A 46 -7.58 15.49 -22.96
N GLY A 47 -8.02 16.40 -22.09
CA GLY A 47 -8.51 16.11 -20.74
C GLY A 47 -9.92 15.51 -20.69
N ILE A 48 -10.73 15.71 -21.74
CA ILE A 48 -12.16 15.35 -21.77
C ILE A 48 -12.40 13.86 -21.49
N PRO A 49 -11.72 12.89 -22.15
CA PRO A 49 -12.02 11.47 -21.93
C PRO A 49 -11.81 11.02 -20.47
N ARG A 50 -10.75 11.55 -19.82
CA ARG A 50 -10.42 11.25 -18.43
C ARG A 50 -11.45 11.87 -17.47
N PHE A 51 -11.88 13.09 -17.76
CA PHE A 51 -12.91 13.79 -17.00
C PHE A 51 -14.27 13.09 -17.08
N LEU A 52 -14.71 12.72 -18.29
CA LEU A 52 -15.96 12.01 -18.54
C LEU A 52 -16.00 10.67 -17.79
N GLU A 53 -14.92 9.88 -17.88
CA GLU A 53 -14.84 8.59 -17.17
C GLU A 53 -14.89 8.77 -15.64
N ALA A 54 -14.21 9.79 -15.12
CA ALA A 54 -14.15 10.07 -13.69
C ALA A 54 -15.48 10.56 -13.10
N LEU A 55 -16.21 11.41 -13.82
CA LEU A 55 -17.54 11.89 -13.43
C LEU A 55 -18.61 10.81 -13.56
N LYS A 56 -18.54 9.98 -14.62
CA LYS A 56 -19.48 8.86 -14.82
C LYS A 56 -19.47 7.89 -13.65
N LYS A 57 -18.29 7.56 -13.11
CA LYS A 57 -18.13 6.73 -11.90
C LYS A 57 -18.73 7.34 -10.62
N ARG A 58 -18.96 8.66 -10.61
CA ARG A 58 -19.44 9.44 -9.46
C ARG A 58 -20.86 9.97 -9.64
N GLY A 59 -21.52 9.60 -10.75
CA GLY A 59 -22.89 9.99 -11.02
C GLY A 59 -23.09 11.48 -11.32
N VAL A 60 -22.08 12.18 -11.81
CA VAL A 60 -22.23 13.55 -12.34
C VAL A 60 -22.31 13.45 -13.87
N ILE A 61 -23.29 14.13 -14.47
CA ILE A 61 -23.51 14.08 -15.91
C ILE A 61 -22.66 15.15 -16.57
N CYS A 62 -22.07 14.82 -17.73
CA CYS A 62 -21.13 15.71 -18.39
C CYS A 62 -21.26 15.63 -19.91
N PHE A 63 -20.81 16.71 -20.56
CA PHE A 63 -20.74 16.84 -22.01
C PHE A 63 -19.42 17.51 -22.41
N PRO A 64 -18.96 17.33 -23.66
CA PRO A 64 -17.73 17.97 -24.12
C PRO A 64 -17.77 19.48 -23.97
N GLY A 65 -16.72 20.04 -23.38
CA GLY A 65 -16.49 21.48 -23.23
C GLY A 65 -15.11 21.85 -23.79
N LEU A 66 -14.94 23.12 -24.15
CA LEU A 66 -13.68 23.70 -24.60
C LEU A 66 -13.75 25.21 -24.38
N GLU A 67 -12.70 25.82 -23.84
CA GLU A 67 -12.54 27.28 -23.90
C GLU A 67 -11.60 27.62 -25.05
N LEU A 68 -12.16 28.17 -26.12
CA LEU A 68 -11.47 28.49 -27.35
C LEU A 68 -11.05 29.97 -27.37
N THR A 69 -9.77 30.20 -27.59
CA THR A 69 -9.20 31.55 -27.73
C THR A 69 -9.45 32.08 -29.14
N ALA A 70 -10.04 33.26 -29.27
CA ALA A 70 -10.29 33.91 -30.56
C ALA A 70 -9.98 35.42 -30.51
N GLN A 71 -9.90 36.07 -31.68
CA GLN A 71 -9.78 37.52 -31.80
C GLN A 71 -11.08 38.17 -32.26
N PHE A 72 -11.45 39.26 -31.59
CA PHE A 72 -12.57 40.11 -31.93
C PHE A 72 -12.15 41.57 -31.86
N ALA A 73 -12.25 42.27 -32.99
CA ALA A 73 -11.85 43.68 -33.13
C ALA A 73 -10.41 43.96 -32.65
N GLY A 74 -9.48 43.03 -32.90
CA GLY A 74 -8.07 43.14 -32.52
C GLY A 74 -7.78 42.90 -31.03
N ARG A 75 -8.74 42.36 -30.28
CA ARG A 75 -8.59 41.94 -28.87
C ARG A 75 -8.85 40.45 -28.73
N GLU A 76 -8.15 39.80 -27.81
CA GLU A 76 -8.38 38.41 -27.44
C GLU A 76 -9.71 38.29 -26.68
N VAL A 77 -10.49 37.28 -27.02
CA VAL A 77 -11.74 36.89 -26.37
C VAL A 77 -11.76 35.38 -26.21
N HIS A 78 -12.46 34.91 -25.19
CA HIS A 78 -12.65 33.49 -24.95
C HIS A 78 -14.08 33.07 -25.25
N LEU A 79 -14.20 31.94 -25.93
CA LEU A 79 -15.46 31.36 -26.34
C LEU A 79 -15.61 29.99 -25.65
N LEU A 80 -16.64 29.82 -24.84
CA LEU A 80 -17.00 28.52 -24.28
C LEU A 80 -17.79 27.75 -25.33
N CYS A 81 -17.30 26.56 -25.66
CA CYS A 81 -17.87 25.70 -26.68
C CYS A 81 -18.41 24.44 -26.02
N TYR A 82 -19.67 24.09 -26.29
CA TYR A 82 -20.32 22.95 -25.65
C TYR A 82 -20.92 21.98 -26.66
N GLY A 83 -20.89 20.69 -26.34
CA GLY A 83 -21.64 19.68 -27.07
C GLY A 83 -21.19 19.50 -28.51
N PHE A 84 -19.91 19.73 -28.83
CA PHE A 84 -19.31 19.41 -30.13
C PHE A 84 -18.80 17.96 -30.17
N ASP A 85 -18.53 17.42 -31.36
CA ASP A 85 -17.84 16.15 -31.56
C ASP A 85 -16.33 16.29 -31.27
N PRO A 86 -15.78 15.70 -30.19
CA PRO A 86 -14.35 15.78 -29.87
C PRO A 86 -13.46 15.10 -30.92
N HIS A 87 -14.02 14.26 -31.79
CA HIS A 87 -13.31 13.57 -32.86
C HIS A 87 -13.36 14.33 -34.20
N HIS A 88 -13.97 15.52 -34.23
CA HIS A 88 -14.01 16.35 -35.44
C HIS A 88 -12.59 16.72 -35.89
N GLN A 89 -12.21 16.34 -37.11
CA GLN A 89 -10.84 16.43 -37.59
C GLN A 89 -10.34 17.87 -37.71
N ASP A 90 -11.18 18.78 -38.23
CA ASP A 90 -10.80 20.17 -38.44
C ASP A 90 -10.61 20.93 -37.12
N LEU A 91 -11.43 20.59 -36.12
CA LEU A 91 -11.34 21.19 -34.77
C LEU A 91 -10.03 20.77 -34.12
N ASN A 92 -9.74 19.46 -34.11
CA ASN A 92 -8.49 18.92 -33.59
C ASN A 92 -7.25 19.50 -34.27
N ALA A 93 -7.27 19.60 -35.61
CA ALA A 93 -6.17 20.16 -36.37
C ALA A 93 -5.91 21.64 -36.02
N THR A 94 -6.98 22.41 -35.85
CA THR A 94 -6.92 23.83 -35.48
C THR A 94 -6.36 24.01 -34.06
N LEU A 95 -6.86 23.25 -33.08
CA LEU A 95 -6.37 23.28 -31.70
C LEU A 95 -4.88 22.90 -31.60
N ILE A 96 -4.43 21.89 -32.36
CA ILE A 96 -3.00 21.53 -32.43
C ILE A 96 -2.17 22.68 -33.01
N SER A 97 -2.68 23.37 -34.04
CA SER A 97 -2.01 24.51 -34.65
C SER A 97 -1.88 25.69 -33.69
N MET A 98 -2.95 26.04 -32.97
CA MET A 98 -2.98 27.12 -31.98
C MET A 98 -2.01 26.84 -30.82
N ARG A 99 -2.03 25.62 -30.25
CA ARG A 99 -1.11 25.22 -29.18
C ARG A 99 0.35 25.26 -29.62
N ARG A 100 0.66 24.89 -30.87
CA ARG A 100 2.02 25.00 -31.43
C ARG A 100 2.47 26.45 -31.57
N ALA A 101 1.58 27.36 -32.00
CA ALA A 101 1.89 28.78 -32.08
C ALA A 101 2.14 29.38 -30.68
N ARG A 102 1.26 29.11 -29.70
CA ARG A 102 1.46 29.53 -28.30
C ARG A 102 2.75 28.99 -27.70
N ALA A 103 3.13 27.73 -27.97
CA ALA A 103 4.39 27.16 -27.47
C ALA A 103 5.64 27.87 -28.02
N LEU A 104 5.58 28.31 -29.29
CA LEU A 104 6.65 29.12 -29.91
C LEU A 104 6.71 30.52 -29.28
N ASP A 105 5.56 31.12 -28.98
CA ASP A 105 5.48 32.43 -28.31
C ASP A 105 5.94 32.38 -26.86
N VAL A 106 5.60 31.34 -26.09
CA VAL A 106 6.11 31.15 -24.70
C VAL A 106 7.63 30.97 -24.69
N GLN A 107 8.19 30.23 -25.65
CA GLN A 107 9.65 30.13 -25.81
C GLN A 107 10.29 31.47 -26.21
N SER A 108 9.60 32.27 -27.03
CA SER A 108 10.01 33.62 -27.41
C SER A 108 9.96 34.59 -26.23
N ILE A 109 8.92 34.53 -25.39
CA ILE A 109 8.74 35.36 -24.18
C ILE A 109 9.76 34.94 -23.12
N ALA A 110 9.95 33.64 -22.85
CA ALA A 110 10.98 33.15 -21.95
C ALA A 110 12.40 33.51 -22.45
N GLY A 111 12.60 33.51 -23.77
CA GLY A 111 13.82 33.98 -24.43
C GLY A 111 13.99 35.50 -24.33
N SER A 112 12.91 36.27 -24.40
CA SER A 112 12.89 37.74 -24.30
C SER A 112 13.07 38.23 -22.87
N ILE A 113 12.52 37.51 -21.88
CA ILE A 113 12.76 37.74 -20.45
C ILE A 113 14.21 37.40 -20.09
N ARG A 114 14.82 36.37 -20.72
CA ARG A 114 16.28 36.13 -20.62
C ARG A 114 17.12 37.19 -21.35
N LYS A 115 16.60 37.83 -22.42
CA LYS A 115 17.30 38.88 -23.19
C LYS A 115 17.12 40.30 -22.65
N MET A 116 16.13 40.56 -21.79
CA MET A 116 15.95 41.85 -21.09
C MET A 116 16.99 42.13 -20.00
N GLY A 117 18.08 41.34 -19.95
CA GLY A 117 19.31 41.64 -19.21
C GLY A 117 20.45 42.26 -20.03
N SER A 118 20.26 42.58 -21.32
CA SER A 118 21.33 43.17 -22.14
C SER A 118 20.84 44.03 -23.31
N ASN A 119 21.50 45.18 -23.49
CA ASN A 119 21.19 46.30 -24.37
C ASN A 119 21.01 46.03 -25.88
N HIS A 120 20.08 46.82 -26.45
CA HIS A 120 19.99 47.41 -27.80
C HIS A 120 19.34 46.67 -28.99
N SER A 121 18.26 47.32 -29.45
CA SER A 121 17.74 47.60 -30.81
C SER A 121 18.43 47.03 -32.06
N ASN A 122 17.66 46.37 -32.93
CA ASN A 122 17.20 46.98 -34.19
C ASN A 122 16.23 46.06 -34.96
N ALA A 123 15.43 46.72 -35.79
CA ALA A 123 14.32 46.22 -36.59
C ALA A 123 14.75 45.59 -37.93
N ASP A 124 13.73 45.00 -38.56
CA ASP A 124 13.56 44.67 -39.98
C ASP A 124 14.26 43.43 -40.56
N GLU A 125 13.47 42.40 -40.90
CA GLU A 125 13.23 42.01 -42.31
C GLU A 125 12.14 40.93 -42.41
N GLU A 126 11.09 41.27 -43.17
CA GLU A 126 9.99 40.40 -43.61
C GLU A 126 10.31 39.90 -45.03
N ILE A 127 10.36 38.59 -45.27
CA ILE A 127 10.23 38.01 -46.62
C ILE A 127 9.30 36.80 -46.58
N LEU A 128 8.22 36.94 -47.35
CA LEU A 128 7.14 36.00 -47.65
C LEU A 128 7.61 34.65 -48.20
N LEU A 129 6.91 33.57 -47.82
CA LEU A 129 6.57 32.48 -48.73
C LEU A 129 5.25 31.80 -48.29
N ASN A 130 4.29 31.83 -49.22
CA ASN A 130 2.94 31.31 -49.13
C ASN A 130 2.90 29.80 -48.81
N ASN A 131 2.18 29.44 -47.74
CA ASN A 131 1.27 28.29 -47.69
C ASN A 131 0.31 28.49 -46.51
N ALA A 132 -0.99 28.29 -46.76
CA ALA A 132 -2.07 28.56 -45.84
C ALA A 132 -2.05 27.61 -44.62
N ALA A 133 -1.48 28.09 -43.52
CA ALA A 133 -1.87 27.79 -42.15
C ALA A 133 -1.72 29.11 -41.39
N PRO A 134 -2.80 29.77 -40.93
CA PRO A 134 -2.73 31.14 -40.43
C PRO A 134 -2.08 31.15 -39.05
N ARG A 135 -1.01 31.95 -38.91
CA ARG A 135 -0.45 32.71 -37.76
C ARG A 135 -0.77 32.36 -36.29
N GLY A 136 -1.40 31.24 -35.95
CA GLY A 136 -1.84 30.92 -34.58
C GLY A 136 -3.00 31.77 -34.06
N ILE A 137 -3.60 32.62 -34.91
CA ILE A 137 -4.67 33.55 -34.54
C ILE A 137 -5.95 33.12 -35.26
N LEU A 138 -7.03 32.93 -34.49
CA LEU A 138 -8.36 32.53 -34.96
C LEU A 138 -9.32 33.70 -34.77
N GLU A 139 -9.94 34.22 -35.82
CA GLU A 139 -10.97 35.26 -35.71
C GLU A 139 -12.27 34.65 -35.18
N VAL A 140 -13.07 35.42 -34.42
CA VAL A 140 -14.29 34.89 -33.78
C VAL A 140 -15.28 34.28 -34.76
N GLY A 141 -15.47 34.85 -35.95
CA GLY A 141 -16.37 34.28 -36.95
C GLY A 141 -15.93 32.88 -37.39
N ASP A 142 -14.64 32.70 -37.65
CA ASP A 142 -14.07 31.40 -38.03
C ASP A 142 -14.13 30.39 -36.86
N ALA A 143 -13.97 30.87 -35.63
CA ALA A 143 -14.09 30.07 -34.42
C ALA A 143 -15.51 29.52 -34.24
N ILE A 144 -16.52 30.37 -34.40
CA ILE A 144 -17.94 29.99 -34.32
C ILE A 144 -18.27 28.96 -35.40
N ASP A 145 -17.92 29.27 -36.66
CA ASP A 145 -18.16 28.37 -37.80
C ASP A 145 -17.46 27.01 -37.65
N LEU A 146 -16.28 26.98 -37.02
CA LEU A 146 -15.56 25.74 -36.74
C LEU A 146 -16.29 24.85 -35.73
N VAL A 147 -16.79 25.44 -34.64
CA VAL A 147 -17.49 24.70 -33.57
C VAL A 147 -18.87 24.26 -34.03
N HIS A 148 -19.61 25.10 -34.75
CA HIS A 148 -20.89 24.75 -35.36
C HIS A 148 -20.77 23.59 -36.35
N ARG A 149 -19.71 23.54 -37.16
CA ARG A 149 -19.42 22.38 -38.04
C ARG A 149 -19.12 21.10 -37.25
N ALA A 150 -18.51 21.23 -36.08
CA ALA A 150 -18.34 20.14 -35.14
C ALA A 150 -19.63 19.79 -34.35
N GLY A 151 -20.73 20.51 -34.60
CA GLY A 151 -22.05 20.25 -34.01
C GLY A 151 -22.26 20.84 -32.61
N GLY A 152 -21.36 21.71 -32.14
CA GLY A 152 -21.46 22.35 -30.83
C GLY A 152 -22.02 23.76 -30.87
N GLU A 153 -22.30 24.30 -29.68
CA GLU A 153 -22.84 25.64 -29.43
C GLU A 153 -21.75 26.54 -28.84
N VAL A 154 -21.80 27.85 -29.10
CA VAL A 154 -20.74 28.80 -28.75
C VAL A 154 -21.25 29.94 -27.88
N PHE A 155 -20.56 30.16 -26.76
CA PHE A 155 -20.90 31.14 -25.74
C PHE A 155 -19.75 32.11 -25.51
N LEU A 156 -20.05 33.39 -25.28
CA LEU A 156 -19.03 34.34 -24.84
C LEU A 156 -18.70 34.10 -23.36
N ALA A 157 -17.45 33.74 -23.06
CA ALA A 157 -16.96 33.53 -21.69
C ALA A 157 -16.83 34.88 -20.96
N HIS A 158 -17.14 34.91 -19.66
CA HIS A 158 -16.96 36.06 -18.75
C HIS A 158 -17.07 37.45 -19.43
N PRO A 159 -18.25 37.84 -19.95
CA PRO A 159 -18.40 38.98 -20.87
C PRO A 159 -17.95 40.35 -20.33
N LEU A 160 -18.06 40.58 -19.02
CA LEU A 160 -17.67 41.85 -18.38
C LEU A 160 -16.16 41.96 -18.14
N VAL A 161 -15.39 40.89 -18.34
CA VAL A 161 -13.91 40.96 -18.39
C VAL A 161 -13.48 41.61 -19.70
N TYR A 162 -14.20 41.33 -20.79
CA TYR A 162 -13.95 41.92 -22.10
C TYR A 162 -14.47 43.36 -22.20
N GLU A 163 -15.73 43.59 -21.81
CA GLU A 163 -16.35 44.92 -21.86
C GLU A 163 -17.15 45.21 -20.59
N SER A 164 -16.60 46.09 -19.76
CA SER A 164 -17.17 46.43 -18.46
C SER A 164 -18.45 47.29 -18.54
N ASP A 165 -18.66 48.01 -19.65
CA ASP A 165 -19.86 48.82 -19.89
C ASP A 165 -20.95 48.00 -20.58
N PHE A 166 -22.09 47.83 -19.90
CA PHE A 166 -23.22 47.05 -20.42
C PHE A 166 -23.78 47.54 -21.77
N ASN A 167 -23.73 48.84 -22.07
CA ASN A 167 -24.23 49.36 -23.35
C ASN A 167 -23.26 49.04 -24.50
N GLN A 168 -21.96 49.10 -24.24
CA GLN A 168 -20.94 48.74 -25.22
C GLN A 168 -20.88 47.21 -25.42
N LEU A 169 -21.10 46.46 -24.33
CA LEU A 169 -21.27 45.02 -24.38
C LEU A 169 -22.49 44.64 -25.21
N GLU A 170 -23.64 45.30 -25.01
CA GLU A 170 -24.84 45.08 -25.81
C GLU A 170 -24.58 45.30 -27.32
N GLY A 171 -23.86 46.36 -27.68
CA GLY A 171 -23.44 46.58 -29.07
C GLY A 171 -22.54 45.47 -29.63
N SER A 172 -21.60 44.98 -28.82
CA SER A 172 -20.71 43.87 -29.17
C SER A 172 -21.47 42.55 -29.32
N LEU A 173 -22.44 42.27 -28.43
CA LEU A 173 -23.26 41.07 -28.48
C LEU A 173 -24.15 41.01 -29.71
N ILE A 174 -24.71 42.15 -30.16
CA ILE A 174 -25.47 42.19 -31.41
C ILE A 174 -24.58 41.82 -32.61
N LEU A 175 -23.34 42.31 -32.63
CA LEU A 175 -22.37 41.99 -33.68
C LEU A 175 -21.96 40.51 -33.63
N LEU A 176 -21.62 39.98 -32.45
CA LEU A 176 -21.27 38.57 -32.25
C LEU A 176 -22.45 37.64 -32.57
N LYS A 177 -23.68 38.00 -32.20
CA LYS A 177 -24.89 37.25 -32.57
C LYS A 177 -25.07 37.21 -34.09
N SER A 178 -24.79 38.30 -34.80
CA SER A 178 -24.81 38.31 -36.27
C SER A 178 -23.75 37.41 -36.92
N MET A 179 -22.71 37.04 -36.17
CA MET A 179 -21.67 36.09 -36.55
C MET A 179 -21.97 34.65 -36.10
N GLY A 180 -23.13 34.39 -35.49
CA GLY A 180 -23.55 33.04 -35.07
C GLY A 180 -23.31 32.71 -33.59
N LEU A 181 -23.10 33.69 -32.71
CA LEU A 181 -23.03 33.43 -31.27
C LEU A 181 -24.38 32.91 -30.72
N ASP A 182 -24.36 31.79 -30.00
CA ASP A 182 -25.57 31.13 -29.47
C ASP A 182 -25.93 31.59 -28.06
N GLY A 183 -24.93 31.95 -27.24
CA GLY A 183 -25.16 32.33 -25.85
C GLY A 183 -24.06 33.15 -25.18
N ILE A 184 -24.26 33.42 -23.89
CA ILE A 184 -23.28 34.10 -23.04
C ILE A 184 -23.18 33.43 -21.67
N GLU A 185 -22.00 33.53 -21.05
CA GLU A 185 -21.81 33.18 -19.65
C GLU A 185 -22.36 34.29 -18.74
N ALA A 186 -23.68 34.31 -18.55
CA ALA A 186 -24.33 35.29 -17.68
C ALA A 186 -24.14 34.98 -16.19
N ILE A 187 -23.96 33.70 -15.83
CA ILE A 187 -23.82 33.24 -14.44
C ILE A 187 -22.36 32.83 -14.18
N TYR A 188 -21.52 33.83 -13.95
CA TYR A 188 -20.08 33.65 -13.72
C TYR A 188 -19.72 33.86 -12.24
N GLY A 189 -18.93 32.94 -11.66
CA GLY A 189 -18.57 32.88 -10.24
C GLY A 189 -18.09 34.22 -9.65
N PRO A 190 -17.11 34.88 -10.26
CA PRO A 190 -16.63 36.19 -9.79
C PRO A 190 -17.62 37.37 -9.91
N TYR A 191 -18.74 37.24 -10.64
CA TYR A 191 -19.72 38.33 -10.76
C TYR A 191 -20.69 38.38 -9.59
N SER A 192 -21.04 39.59 -9.13
CA SER A 192 -22.10 39.80 -8.15
C SER A 192 -23.48 39.44 -8.72
N GLU A 193 -24.44 39.06 -7.88
CA GLU A 193 -25.81 38.73 -8.30
C GLU A 193 -26.47 39.79 -9.19
N GLU A 194 -26.27 41.09 -8.89
CA GLU A 194 -26.81 42.19 -9.72
C GLU A 194 -26.27 42.16 -11.16
N LYS A 195 -24.98 41.82 -11.33
CA LYS A 195 -24.34 41.72 -12.65
C LYS A 195 -24.84 40.50 -13.40
N ARG A 196 -24.98 39.36 -12.71
CA ARG A 196 -25.50 38.12 -13.28
C ARG A 196 -26.93 38.29 -13.79
N GLU A 197 -27.81 38.93 -13.00
CA GLU A 197 -29.19 39.18 -13.40
C GLU A 197 -29.29 40.17 -14.57
N LYS A 198 -28.47 41.23 -14.60
CA LYS A 198 -28.39 42.14 -15.76
C LYS A 198 -27.94 41.44 -17.04
N LEU A 199 -26.92 40.57 -16.96
CA LEU A 199 -26.47 39.78 -18.11
C LEU A 199 -27.54 38.78 -18.55
N ARG A 200 -28.23 38.12 -17.61
CA ARG A 200 -29.34 37.21 -17.90
C ARG A 200 -30.49 37.92 -18.62
N GLN A 201 -30.88 39.11 -18.17
CA GLN A 201 -31.88 39.95 -18.85
C GLN A 201 -31.43 40.36 -20.26
N LEU A 202 -30.13 40.65 -20.43
CA LEU A 202 -29.56 40.97 -21.74
C LEU A 202 -29.59 39.76 -22.69
N ALA A 203 -29.27 38.56 -22.18
CA ALA A 203 -29.39 37.31 -22.94
C ALA A 203 -30.84 37.06 -23.38
N ILE A 204 -31.81 37.23 -22.47
CA ILE A 204 -33.23 37.09 -22.78
C ILE A 204 -33.68 38.12 -23.82
N LYS A 205 -33.29 39.40 -23.67
CA LYS A 205 -33.64 40.50 -24.59
C LYS A 205 -33.19 40.20 -26.02
N HIS A 206 -32.03 39.60 -26.18
CA HIS A 206 -31.44 39.27 -27.47
C HIS A 206 -31.63 37.82 -27.88
N ASP A 207 -32.46 37.04 -27.19
CA ASP A 207 -32.67 35.61 -27.46
C ASP A 207 -31.35 34.83 -27.60
N LEU A 208 -30.50 34.94 -26.59
CA LEU A 208 -29.25 34.22 -26.41
C LEU A 208 -29.40 33.22 -25.25
N LEU A 209 -28.71 32.08 -25.35
CA LEU A 209 -28.67 31.07 -24.29
C LEU A 209 -27.79 31.55 -23.11
N VAL A 210 -28.03 30.98 -21.93
CA VAL A 210 -27.30 31.30 -20.69
C VAL A 210 -26.43 30.11 -20.30
N SER A 211 -25.13 30.35 -20.09
CA SER A 211 -24.20 29.40 -19.44
C SER A 211 -23.85 29.84 -18.01
N ALA A 212 -23.33 28.90 -17.23
CA ALA A 212 -22.99 29.06 -15.82
C ALA A 212 -21.69 28.33 -15.45
N GLY A 213 -20.76 29.04 -14.82
CA GLY A 213 -19.42 28.53 -14.55
C GLY A 213 -18.72 29.21 -13.37
N THR A 214 -17.78 28.51 -12.74
CA THR A 214 -16.98 29.06 -11.63
C THR A 214 -15.64 29.60 -12.06
N ASP A 215 -15.13 29.15 -13.22
CA ASP A 215 -13.81 29.48 -13.75
C ASP A 215 -12.67 29.01 -12.85
N PHE A 216 -12.80 27.76 -12.40
CA PHE A 216 -11.92 27.19 -11.39
C PHE A 216 -10.55 26.84 -11.98
N HIS A 217 -9.49 27.42 -11.39
CA HIS A 217 -8.08 27.17 -11.74
C HIS A 217 -7.26 26.67 -10.54
N THR A 218 -7.33 27.39 -9.40
CA THR A 218 -6.53 27.11 -8.19
C THR A 218 -7.37 27.11 -6.92
N LEU A 219 -6.85 26.50 -5.84
CA LEU A 219 -7.51 26.51 -4.53
C LEU A 219 -7.61 27.92 -3.91
N ASN A 220 -6.74 28.85 -4.31
CA ASN A 220 -6.72 30.23 -3.80
C ASN A 220 -7.76 31.16 -4.45
N ASP A 221 -8.32 30.79 -5.60
CA ASP A 221 -9.34 31.58 -6.31
C ASP A 221 -10.77 31.38 -5.73
N SER A 222 -10.91 30.54 -4.71
CA SER A 222 -12.19 30.13 -4.12
C SER A 222 -12.82 31.18 -3.18
N GLY A 223 -13.07 32.38 -3.71
CA GLY A 223 -14.00 33.34 -3.11
C GLY A 223 -15.46 32.93 -3.39
N LEU A 224 -16.17 32.46 -2.36
CA LEU A 224 -17.64 32.21 -2.29
C LEU A 224 -18.27 31.10 -3.17
N HIS A 225 -17.67 30.63 -4.27
CA HIS A 225 -18.25 29.56 -5.12
C HIS A 225 -17.19 28.51 -5.54
N GLY A 226 -16.83 27.61 -4.62
CA GLY A 226 -15.62 26.78 -4.74
C GLY A 226 -15.59 25.76 -5.88
N TYR A 227 -16.71 25.13 -6.24
CA TYR A 227 -16.74 24.06 -7.26
C TYR A 227 -18.04 24.00 -8.08
N GLY A 228 -19.07 24.75 -7.71
CA GLY A 228 -20.35 24.78 -8.42
C GLY A 228 -21.05 26.11 -8.25
N ILE A 229 -21.94 26.42 -9.20
CA ILE A 229 -22.74 27.63 -9.21
C ILE A 229 -24.20 27.31 -9.52
N GLU A 230 -25.13 28.04 -8.89
CA GLU A 230 -26.56 27.83 -9.11
C GLU A 230 -27.03 28.44 -10.43
N MET A 231 -27.70 27.62 -11.24
CA MET A 231 -28.35 28.01 -12.49
C MET A 231 -29.86 27.80 -12.38
N VAL A 232 -30.65 28.73 -12.91
CA VAL A 232 -32.11 28.61 -12.92
C VAL A 232 -32.51 27.45 -13.85
N ARG A 233 -33.44 26.61 -13.42
CA ARG A 233 -33.84 25.40 -14.15
C ARG A 233 -34.40 25.67 -15.56
N GLU A 234 -35.08 26.80 -15.76
CA GLU A 234 -35.58 27.21 -17.08
C GLU A 234 -34.44 27.47 -18.07
N ASP A 235 -33.37 28.13 -17.62
CA ASP A 235 -32.21 28.43 -18.46
C ASP A 235 -31.46 27.14 -18.81
N TRP A 236 -31.32 26.21 -17.86
CA TRP A 236 -30.77 24.87 -18.11
C TRP A 236 -31.59 24.09 -19.13
N ASN A 237 -32.92 24.10 -19.00
CA ASN A 237 -33.80 23.38 -19.92
C ASN A 237 -33.66 23.89 -21.36
N ARG A 238 -33.53 25.22 -21.55
CA ARG A 238 -33.26 25.81 -22.87
C ARG A 238 -31.89 25.38 -23.42
N LEU A 239 -30.85 25.45 -22.59
CA LEU A 239 -29.50 25.01 -22.96
C LEU A 239 -29.48 23.53 -23.36
N ARG A 240 -30.04 22.65 -22.51
CA ARG A 240 -30.16 21.20 -22.75
C ARG A 240 -30.89 20.88 -24.05
N GLN A 241 -32.00 21.56 -24.34
CA GLN A 241 -32.76 21.36 -25.57
C GLN A 241 -31.95 21.77 -26.81
N SER A 242 -31.18 22.85 -26.74
CA SER A 242 -30.26 23.23 -27.84
C SER A 242 -29.20 22.15 -28.06
N LEU A 243 -28.57 21.66 -26.98
CA LEU A 243 -27.58 20.59 -27.05
C LEU A 243 -28.16 19.30 -27.67
N PHE A 244 -29.41 18.93 -27.34
CA PHE A 244 -30.08 17.78 -27.95
C PHE A 244 -30.42 17.95 -29.42
N ALA A 245 -30.66 19.19 -29.87
CA ALA A 245 -30.87 19.50 -31.29
C ALA A 245 -29.56 19.50 -32.09
N GLY A 246 -28.41 19.59 -31.40
CA GLY A 246 -27.08 19.47 -31.98
C GLY A 246 -26.72 18.03 -32.40
N GLY A 247 -25.80 17.89 -33.36
CA GLY A 247 -25.45 16.60 -33.97
C GLY A 247 -24.77 15.57 -33.06
N THR A 248 -24.38 15.97 -31.85
CA THR A 248 -23.63 15.15 -30.89
C THR A 248 -24.49 14.06 -30.23
N PHE A 249 -25.81 14.29 -30.12
CA PHE A 249 -26.75 13.35 -29.49
C PHE A 249 -27.46 12.43 -30.51
N ASP A 250 -27.21 12.59 -31.82
CA ASP A 250 -27.88 11.88 -32.92
C ASP A 250 -27.11 10.65 -33.46
N ASN A 251 -25.85 10.47 -33.05
CA ASN A 251 -24.90 9.60 -33.75
C ASN A 251 -25.01 8.08 -33.49
N ASP A 252 -25.97 7.60 -32.67
CA ASP A 252 -26.12 6.16 -32.45
C ASP A 252 -26.84 5.42 -33.61
N VAL A 253 -27.54 6.15 -34.49
CA VAL A 253 -28.23 5.54 -35.64
C VAL A 253 -27.29 5.24 -36.81
N ARG A 254 -26.11 5.88 -36.88
CA ARG A 254 -25.17 5.72 -38.02
C ARG A 254 -24.04 4.73 -37.81
N CYS A 255 -23.73 4.35 -36.57
CA CYS A 255 -22.72 3.31 -36.30
C CYS A 255 -23.27 1.88 -36.47
N SER A 256 -24.60 1.71 -36.49
CA SER A 256 -25.28 0.42 -36.69
C SER A 256 -25.70 0.14 -38.14
N GLN A 257 -25.79 1.15 -39.03
CA GLN A 257 -26.30 0.98 -40.40
C GLN A 257 -25.25 0.98 -41.54
N LYS A 258 -23.97 1.28 -41.28
CA LYS A 258 -22.95 1.32 -42.36
C LYS A 258 -22.29 -0.02 -42.71
N GLN A 259 -22.81 -1.15 -42.20
CA GLN A 259 -22.32 -2.50 -42.56
C GLN A 259 -23.40 -3.46 -43.10
N SER A 260 -24.58 -2.97 -43.51
CA SER A 260 -25.63 -3.85 -44.04
C SER A 260 -26.27 -3.39 -45.36
N SER A 261 -25.50 -2.92 -46.35
CA SER A 261 -26.02 -2.88 -47.73
C SER A 261 -24.92 -2.66 -48.78
N THR A 262 -24.22 -3.71 -49.19
CA THR A 262 -23.81 -3.87 -50.61
C THR A 262 -23.58 -5.34 -50.96
N SER A 263 -24.37 -5.78 -51.95
CA SER A 263 -24.18 -6.91 -52.88
C SER A 263 -24.10 -8.33 -52.35
N ALA A 264 -25.23 -9.04 -52.47
CA ALA A 264 -25.26 -10.46 -52.73
C ALA A 264 -24.62 -10.78 -54.10
N GLY A 265 -23.86 -11.89 -54.15
CA GLY A 265 -23.74 -12.72 -55.35
C GLY A 265 -22.48 -12.60 -56.20
N GLN A 266 -21.32 -13.08 -55.68
CA GLN A 266 -20.38 -13.87 -56.49
C GLN A 266 -19.40 -14.63 -55.59
N ARG A 267 -19.45 -15.97 -55.68
CA ARG A 267 -18.46 -16.87 -55.07
C ARG A 267 -17.13 -16.75 -55.83
N LEU A 268 -16.11 -16.18 -55.18
CA LEU A 268 -14.71 -16.44 -55.50
C LEU A 268 -13.87 -16.25 -54.23
N GLY A 269 -13.08 -17.27 -53.90
CA GLY A 269 -11.84 -17.15 -53.15
C GLY A 269 -11.95 -16.80 -51.67
N SER A 270 -11.73 -17.81 -50.83
CA SER A 270 -11.39 -17.66 -49.42
C SER A 270 -10.16 -16.76 -49.21
N THR A 271 -10.32 -15.46 -48.96
CA THR A 271 -9.30 -14.64 -48.27
C THR A 271 -9.93 -13.43 -47.61
N GLY A 272 -9.97 -13.49 -46.28
CA GLY A 272 -10.50 -12.45 -45.40
C GLY A 272 -10.94 -13.09 -44.10
N ASN A 273 -10.04 -13.88 -43.49
CA ASN A 273 -10.30 -14.47 -42.18
C ASN A 273 -10.74 -13.36 -41.21
N PRO A 274 -11.64 -13.65 -40.25
CA PRO A 274 -11.84 -12.80 -39.07
C PRO A 274 -10.47 -12.52 -38.45
N HIS A 275 -10.31 -11.51 -37.60
CA HIS A 275 -9.11 -11.35 -36.78
C HIS A 275 -8.97 -12.56 -35.82
N ARG A 276 -8.67 -13.73 -36.38
CA ARG A 276 -7.99 -14.84 -35.74
C ARG A 276 -6.73 -14.21 -35.22
N PHE A 277 -6.62 -14.22 -33.90
CA PHE A 277 -5.36 -14.13 -33.19
C PHE A 277 -4.27 -14.75 -34.07
N LYS A 278 -3.42 -13.90 -34.69
CA LYS A 278 -2.35 -14.38 -35.56
C LYS A 278 -1.34 -15.04 -34.64
N LYS A 279 -1.59 -16.28 -34.23
CA LYS A 279 -0.73 -17.08 -33.33
C LYS A 279 0.73 -16.91 -33.74
N ARG A 280 1.02 -16.92 -35.04
CA ARG A 280 2.37 -16.66 -35.60
C ARG A 280 2.97 -15.29 -35.28
N SER A 281 2.23 -14.19 -35.37
CA SER A 281 2.76 -12.83 -35.10
C SER A 281 3.02 -12.62 -33.61
N TYR A 282 2.19 -13.21 -32.76
CA TYR A 282 2.34 -13.15 -31.31
C TYR A 282 3.44 -14.11 -30.81
N LEU A 283 3.47 -15.35 -31.33
CA LEU A 283 4.57 -16.29 -31.12
C LEU A 283 5.91 -15.68 -31.56
N MET A 284 5.99 -15.03 -32.72
CA MET A 284 7.25 -14.40 -33.16
C MET A 284 7.67 -13.25 -32.25
N ARG A 285 6.74 -12.44 -31.72
CA ARG A 285 7.07 -11.34 -30.78
C ARG A 285 7.60 -11.85 -29.44
N ILE A 286 7.21 -13.05 -29.01
CA ILE A 286 7.68 -13.66 -27.75
C ILE A 286 8.94 -14.51 -27.98
N PHE A 287 9.00 -15.24 -29.09
CA PHE A 287 10.07 -16.19 -29.38
C PHE A 287 11.37 -15.51 -29.79
N LEU A 288 11.31 -14.41 -30.56
CA LEU A 288 12.50 -13.73 -31.08
C LEU A 288 13.36 -13.09 -29.98
N PRO A 289 12.80 -12.33 -29.02
CA PRO A 289 13.58 -11.76 -27.91
C PRO A 289 14.19 -12.85 -27.01
N THR A 290 13.44 -13.94 -26.82
CA THR A 290 13.88 -15.09 -26.02
C THR A 290 15.07 -15.81 -26.67
N LEU A 291 15.00 -16.05 -27.98
CA LEU A 291 16.10 -16.63 -28.75
C LEU A 291 17.33 -15.70 -28.75
N PHE A 292 17.11 -14.40 -28.89
CA PHE A 292 18.19 -13.41 -28.86
C PHE A 292 18.89 -13.39 -27.49
N ALA A 293 18.14 -13.45 -26.39
CA ALA A 293 18.70 -13.50 -25.04
C ALA A 293 19.55 -14.76 -24.79
N ILE A 294 19.09 -15.93 -25.27
CA ILE A 294 19.85 -17.19 -25.17
C ILE A 294 21.16 -17.08 -25.97
N THR A 295 21.10 -16.58 -27.19
CA THR A 295 22.28 -16.40 -28.05
C THR A 295 23.29 -15.43 -27.43
N LEU A 296 22.81 -14.32 -26.86
CA LEU A 296 23.66 -13.34 -26.19
C LEU A 296 24.31 -13.90 -24.91
N PHE A 297 23.57 -14.70 -24.14
CA PHE A 297 24.10 -15.34 -22.95
C PHE A 297 25.21 -16.34 -23.29
N LEU A 298 24.99 -17.17 -24.31
CA LEU A 298 26.01 -18.13 -24.78
C LEU A 298 27.23 -17.39 -25.35
N SER A 299 27.06 -16.31 -26.10
CA SER A 299 28.20 -15.57 -26.64
C SER A 299 29.04 -14.89 -25.57
N VAL A 300 28.45 -14.39 -24.48
CA VAL A 300 29.18 -13.81 -23.35
C VAL A 300 29.99 -14.86 -22.59
N ILE A 301 29.42 -16.05 -22.35
CA ILE A 301 30.13 -17.13 -21.65
C ILE A 301 31.37 -17.57 -22.44
N TRP A 302 31.19 -17.88 -23.72
CA TRP A 302 32.27 -18.43 -24.55
C TRP A 302 33.24 -17.35 -25.04
N GLY A 303 32.77 -16.12 -25.23
CA GLY A 303 33.58 -15.04 -25.78
C GLY A 303 34.30 -14.18 -24.73
N ILE A 304 33.84 -14.16 -23.48
CA ILE A 304 34.37 -13.25 -22.44
C ILE A 304 34.75 -14.00 -21.16
N ILE A 305 33.83 -14.78 -20.60
CA ILE A 305 34.03 -15.36 -19.26
C ILE A 305 35.10 -16.46 -19.28
N LEU A 306 35.03 -17.38 -20.24
CA LEU A 306 35.96 -18.51 -20.31
C LEU A 306 37.42 -18.05 -20.56
N PRO A 307 37.73 -17.19 -21.56
CA PRO A 307 39.09 -16.72 -21.78
C PRO A 307 39.65 -15.88 -20.63
N SER A 308 38.81 -15.07 -19.98
CA SER A 308 39.24 -14.27 -18.82
C SER A 308 39.62 -15.13 -17.62
N PHE A 309 38.95 -16.27 -17.44
CA PHE A 309 39.20 -17.18 -16.32
C PHE A 309 40.54 -17.91 -16.46
N GLU A 310 40.87 -18.39 -17.66
CA GLU A 310 42.15 -19.04 -17.96
C GLU A 310 43.35 -18.12 -17.67
N GLN A 311 43.29 -16.87 -18.15
CA GLN A 311 44.34 -15.87 -17.93
C GLN A 311 44.52 -15.57 -16.43
N THR A 312 43.42 -15.36 -15.71
CA THR A 312 43.46 -15.03 -14.28
C THR A 312 44.09 -16.15 -13.44
N LEU A 313 43.90 -17.42 -13.82
CA LEU A 313 44.49 -18.55 -13.10
C LEU A 313 45.99 -18.67 -13.29
N LEU A 314 46.49 -18.42 -14.51
CA LEU A 314 47.93 -18.39 -14.81
C LEU A 314 48.61 -17.24 -14.07
N ASP A 315 48.05 -16.04 -14.16
CA ASP A 315 48.58 -14.84 -13.46
C ASP A 315 48.68 -15.09 -11.95
N ARG A 316 47.66 -15.72 -11.35
CA ARG A 316 47.67 -16.05 -9.92
C ARG A 316 48.77 -17.04 -9.53
N LYS A 317 49.08 -18.02 -10.39
CA LYS A 317 50.14 -19.01 -10.12
C LYS A 317 51.53 -18.37 -10.30
N GLN A 318 51.68 -17.45 -11.26
CA GLN A 318 52.89 -16.65 -11.44
C GLN A 318 53.14 -15.71 -10.25
N GLU A 319 52.11 -15.03 -9.75
CA GLU A 319 52.20 -14.18 -8.56
C GLU A 319 52.60 -14.99 -7.31
N MET A 320 52.08 -16.21 -7.17
CA MET A 320 52.42 -17.09 -6.06
C MET A 320 53.91 -17.43 -6.02
N ILE A 321 54.52 -17.82 -7.16
CA ILE A 321 55.96 -18.13 -7.18
C ILE A 321 56.84 -16.89 -7.00
N HIS A 322 56.37 -15.71 -7.43
CA HIS A 322 57.01 -14.44 -7.14
C HIS A 322 57.08 -14.16 -5.64
N GLU A 323 55.95 -14.22 -4.93
CA GLU A 323 55.88 -14.00 -3.49
C GLU A 323 56.65 -15.05 -2.67
N LEU A 324 56.63 -16.31 -3.12
CA LEU A 324 57.41 -17.38 -2.52
C LEU A 324 58.92 -17.16 -2.68
N THR A 325 59.38 -16.74 -3.86
CA THR A 325 60.79 -16.38 -4.08
C THR A 325 61.18 -15.15 -3.26
N ASN A 326 60.33 -14.14 -3.13
CA ASN A 326 60.57 -12.99 -2.25
C ASN A 326 60.70 -13.39 -0.76
N SER A 327 59.90 -14.36 -0.33
CA SER A 327 59.98 -14.91 1.02
C SER A 327 61.31 -15.64 1.25
N ALA A 328 61.76 -16.44 0.27
CA ALA A 328 63.04 -17.14 0.34
C ALA A 328 64.24 -16.17 0.24
N TRP A 329 64.13 -15.13 -0.58
CA TRP A 329 65.10 -14.02 -0.68
C TRP A 329 65.24 -13.29 0.67
N SER A 330 64.13 -13.04 1.37
CA SER A 330 64.15 -12.40 2.69
C SER A 330 64.90 -13.22 3.75
N ILE A 331 64.89 -14.55 3.61
CA ILE A 331 65.70 -15.44 4.47
C ILE A 331 67.20 -15.24 4.17
N LEU A 332 67.61 -15.14 2.90
CA LEU A 332 68.99 -14.81 2.53
C LEU A 332 69.42 -13.46 3.15
N ALA A 333 68.58 -12.43 3.00
CA ALA A 333 68.83 -11.09 3.55
C ALA A 333 68.99 -11.09 5.07
N SER A 334 68.22 -11.89 5.80
CA SER A 334 68.37 -12.01 7.26
C SER A 334 69.73 -12.58 7.67
N TYR A 335 70.23 -13.60 6.97
CA TYR A 335 71.55 -14.19 7.27
C TYR A 335 72.72 -13.31 6.82
N GLU A 336 72.56 -12.56 5.73
CA GLU A 336 73.52 -11.53 5.31
C GLU A 336 73.61 -10.39 6.33
N GLN A 337 72.49 -10.00 6.94
CA GLN A 337 72.49 -9.02 8.02
C GLN A 337 73.26 -9.53 9.25
N ASP A 338 73.14 -10.81 9.59
CA ASP A 338 73.91 -11.44 10.67
C ASP A 338 75.42 -11.54 10.35
N GLU A 339 75.78 -11.76 9.07
CA GLU A 339 77.16 -11.63 8.57
C GLU A 339 77.69 -10.20 8.78
N ARG A 340 76.93 -9.18 8.35
CA ARG A 340 77.32 -7.76 8.48
C ARG A 340 77.43 -7.31 9.93
N ASN A 341 76.60 -7.86 10.81
CA ASN A 341 76.65 -7.61 12.24
C ASN A 341 77.81 -8.35 12.94
N GLY A 342 78.55 -9.21 12.22
CA GLY A 342 79.67 -9.99 12.74
C GLY A 342 79.25 -11.16 13.63
N LEU A 343 77.96 -11.55 13.61
CA LEU A 343 77.44 -12.68 14.37
C LEU A 343 77.80 -14.02 13.72
N LEU A 344 77.93 -14.03 12.39
CA LEU A 344 78.31 -15.19 11.57
C LEU A 344 79.44 -14.81 10.62
N SER A 345 80.32 -15.76 10.28
CA SER A 345 81.19 -15.58 9.11
C SER A 345 80.37 -15.72 7.82
N ARG A 346 80.84 -15.14 6.71
CA ARG A 346 80.20 -15.27 5.39
C ARG A 346 79.91 -16.73 5.02
N GLU A 347 80.88 -17.61 5.23
CA GLU A 347 80.76 -19.05 4.96
C GLU A 347 79.69 -19.72 5.85
N GLN A 348 79.63 -19.35 7.13
CA GLN A 348 78.61 -19.85 8.06
C GLN A 348 77.21 -19.33 7.70
N ALA A 349 77.07 -18.04 7.39
CA ALA A 349 75.81 -17.43 6.98
C ALA A 349 75.27 -18.03 5.68
N GLN A 350 76.13 -18.18 4.67
CA GLN A 350 75.79 -18.82 3.39
C GLN A 350 75.36 -20.28 3.58
N THR A 351 76.11 -21.06 4.37
CA THR A 351 75.78 -22.48 4.62
C THR A 351 74.44 -22.62 5.34
N MET A 352 74.21 -21.83 6.39
CA MET A 352 72.96 -21.87 7.16
C MET A 352 71.74 -21.41 6.33
N ALA A 353 71.91 -20.37 5.50
CA ALA A 353 70.88 -19.88 4.62
C ALA A 353 70.52 -20.92 3.54
N ALA A 354 71.52 -21.53 2.90
CA ALA A 354 71.32 -22.59 1.92
C ALA A 354 70.59 -23.81 2.53
N THR A 355 71.01 -24.30 3.70
CA THR A 355 70.33 -25.40 4.41
C THR A 355 68.89 -25.04 4.80
N ARG A 356 68.64 -23.79 5.19
CA ARG A 356 67.29 -23.34 5.56
C ARG A 356 66.35 -23.33 4.34
N ILE A 357 66.84 -22.84 3.20
CA ILE A 357 66.06 -22.78 1.96
C ILE A 357 65.88 -24.18 1.37
N GLU A 358 66.90 -25.04 1.46
CA GLU A 358 66.82 -26.45 1.06
C GLU A 358 65.69 -27.20 1.79
N ALA A 359 65.35 -26.82 3.02
CA ALA A 359 64.27 -27.44 3.78
C ALA A 359 62.86 -26.94 3.39
N LEU A 360 62.74 -25.84 2.63
CA LEU A 360 61.44 -25.28 2.25
C LEU A 360 60.79 -26.11 1.15
N ARG A 361 59.58 -26.60 1.41
CA ARG A 361 58.73 -27.29 0.44
C ARG A 361 57.34 -26.68 0.42
N TYR A 362 56.72 -26.64 -0.75
CA TYR A 362 55.36 -26.15 -0.93
C TYR A 362 54.60 -26.99 -1.97
N GLY A 363 53.38 -26.56 -2.28
CA GLY A 363 52.48 -27.27 -3.19
C GLY A 363 51.72 -28.43 -2.53
N PRO A 364 50.70 -28.99 -3.21
CA PRO A 364 49.76 -29.95 -2.64
C PRO A 364 50.41 -31.27 -2.20
N GLU A 365 51.55 -31.64 -2.78
CA GLU A 365 52.31 -32.85 -2.43
C GLU A 365 53.50 -32.56 -1.51
N GLY A 366 53.78 -31.29 -1.19
CA GLY A 366 54.97 -30.89 -0.42
C GLY A 366 56.29 -31.22 -1.14
N LYS A 367 56.29 -31.20 -2.47
CA LYS A 367 57.42 -31.59 -3.33
C LYS A 367 58.00 -30.45 -4.15
N ASP A 368 57.32 -29.32 -4.23
CA ASP A 368 57.83 -28.14 -4.93
C ASP A 368 58.91 -27.45 -4.08
N TYR A 369 59.89 -26.84 -4.73
CA TYR A 369 61.18 -26.54 -4.11
C TYR A 369 61.87 -25.29 -4.65
N PHE A 370 62.83 -24.80 -3.88
CA PHE A 370 63.74 -23.72 -4.25
C PHE A 370 65.12 -24.28 -4.61
N TRP A 371 65.83 -23.58 -5.50
CA TRP A 371 67.25 -23.82 -5.78
C TRP A 371 68.02 -22.51 -5.75
N ILE A 372 69.34 -22.62 -5.55
CA ILE A 372 70.26 -21.49 -5.54
C ILE A 372 71.44 -21.83 -6.45
N GLN A 373 71.78 -20.90 -7.33
CA GLN A 373 73.01 -20.93 -8.12
C GLN A 373 73.82 -19.65 -7.91
N ASP A 374 75.04 -19.63 -8.38
CA ASP A 374 75.89 -18.43 -8.48
C ASP A 374 75.66 -17.69 -9.82
N MET A 375 76.04 -16.41 -9.88
CA MET A 375 76.03 -15.57 -11.10
C MET A 375 76.98 -16.12 -12.17
N GLN A 376 78.09 -16.73 -11.77
CA GLN A 376 78.86 -17.60 -12.65
C GLN A 376 78.29 -19.02 -12.50
N PRO A 377 77.51 -19.53 -13.48
CA PRO A 377 76.48 -20.54 -13.27
C PRO A 377 77.02 -21.85 -12.70
N SER A 378 77.12 -21.89 -11.38
CA SER A 378 77.50 -23.06 -10.60
C SER A 378 76.42 -23.29 -9.54
N MET A 379 76.06 -24.55 -9.32
CA MET A 379 74.97 -24.88 -8.41
C MET A 379 75.43 -24.76 -6.96
N ILE A 380 74.76 -23.91 -6.17
CA ILE A 380 75.05 -23.75 -4.74
C ILE A 380 74.19 -24.71 -3.92
N MET A 381 72.91 -24.84 -4.26
CA MET A 381 71.99 -25.72 -3.55
C MET A 381 70.85 -26.17 -4.47
N HIS A 382 70.60 -27.48 -4.52
CA HIS A 382 69.41 -28.04 -5.14
C HIS A 382 68.96 -29.29 -4.38
N PRO A 383 67.68 -29.40 -3.97
CA PRO A 383 67.24 -30.46 -3.06
C PRO A 383 67.17 -31.86 -3.68
N TYR A 384 66.91 -31.96 -5.00
CA TYR A 384 66.84 -33.25 -5.70
C TYR A 384 68.06 -33.59 -6.59
N ARG A 385 68.86 -32.60 -6.99
CA ARG A 385 70.00 -32.75 -7.91
C ARG A 385 71.31 -32.48 -7.20
N LEU A 386 71.58 -33.34 -6.21
CA LEU A 386 72.81 -33.28 -5.41
C LEU A 386 74.07 -33.50 -6.27
N ASP A 387 73.94 -34.16 -7.42
CA ASP A 387 74.99 -34.33 -8.41
C ASP A 387 75.47 -33.02 -9.03
N LEU A 388 74.62 -31.98 -9.09
CA LEU A 388 74.96 -30.70 -9.71
C LEU A 388 75.69 -29.74 -8.75
N ILE A 389 75.57 -29.94 -7.43
CA ILE A 389 76.12 -29.04 -6.41
C ILE A 389 77.64 -28.89 -6.58
N GLY A 390 78.11 -27.65 -6.72
CA GLY A 390 79.51 -27.29 -6.91
C GLY A 390 80.06 -27.51 -8.33
N GLN A 391 79.25 -27.95 -9.30
CA GLN A 391 79.67 -28.08 -10.69
C GLN A 391 79.48 -26.78 -11.48
N ASP A 392 80.31 -26.57 -12.50
CA ASP A 392 80.13 -25.51 -13.52
C ASP A 392 79.07 -25.95 -14.54
N LEU A 393 78.01 -25.18 -14.66
CA LEU A 393 76.83 -25.44 -15.48
C LEU A 393 76.76 -24.55 -16.73
N SER A 394 77.85 -23.85 -17.08
CA SER A 394 77.90 -22.95 -18.26
C SER A 394 77.59 -23.65 -19.59
N ASN A 395 77.83 -24.96 -19.68
CA ASN A 395 77.53 -25.78 -20.88
C ASN A 395 76.30 -26.68 -20.70
N PHE A 396 75.55 -26.55 -19.60
CA PHE A 396 74.38 -27.38 -19.35
C PHE A 396 73.18 -26.84 -20.13
N THR A 397 72.56 -27.70 -20.94
CA THR A 397 71.36 -27.36 -21.71
C THR A 397 70.17 -28.23 -21.35
N ASP A 398 68.98 -27.67 -21.40
CA ASP A 398 67.74 -28.42 -21.33
C ASP A 398 67.52 -29.29 -22.60
N PRO A 399 66.52 -30.19 -22.63
CA PRO A 399 66.18 -30.98 -23.82
C PRO A 399 65.81 -30.17 -25.07
N ARG A 400 65.50 -28.88 -24.93
CA ARG A 400 65.21 -27.95 -26.04
C ARG A 400 66.47 -27.24 -26.55
N GLY A 401 67.63 -27.48 -25.91
CA GLY A 401 68.91 -26.87 -26.24
C GLY A 401 69.15 -25.51 -25.57
N VAL A 402 68.30 -25.10 -24.63
CA VAL A 402 68.42 -23.83 -23.91
C VAL A 402 69.45 -23.98 -22.80
N ALA A 403 70.45 -23.08 -22.73
CA ALA A 403 71.46 -23.05 -21.66
C ALA A 403 70.88 -22.44 -20.37
N ILE A 404 69.92 -23.13 -19.76
CA ILE A 404 69.01 -22.58 -18.74
C ILE A 404 69.69 -21.87 -17.57
N PHE A 405 70.81 -22.40 -17.06
CA PHE A 405 71.50 -21.80 -15.91
C PHE A 405 72.28 -20.53 -16.28
N VAL A 406 72.73 -20.43 -17.53
CA VAL A 406 73.30 -19.20 -18.10
C VAL A 406 72.19 -18.16 -18.27
N GLU A 407 71.05 -18.57 -18.85
CA GLU A 407 69.89 -17.69 -19.03
C GLU A 407 69.34 -17.15 -17.70
N PHE A 408 69.36 -17.95 -16.62
CA PHE A 408 68.98 -17.44 -15.28
C PHE A 408 69.92 -16.35 -14.78
N ALA A 409 71.23 -16.53 -14.97
CA ALA A 409 72.23 -15.54 -14.57
C ALA A 409 72.14 -14.27 -15.43
N GLU A 410 72.00 -14.40 -16.75
CA GLU A 410 71.86 -13.27 -17.67
C GLU A 410 70.55 -12.50 -17.44
N LEU A 411 69.44 -13.19 -17.14
CA LEU A 411 68.16 -12.56 -16.82
C LEU A 411 68.27 -11.71 -15.55
N VAL A 412 68.88 -12.26 -14.50
CA VAL A 412 69.12 -11.54 -13.24
C VAL A 412 70.13 -10.40 -13.43
N GLU A 413 71.17 -10.58 -14.26
CA GLU A 413 72.13 -9.51 -14.55
C GLU A 413 71.48 -8.34 -15.30
N ARG A 414 70.56 -8.65 -16.22
CA ARG A 414 69.88 -7.64 -17.05
C ARG A 414 68.75 -6.91 -16.31
N GLU A 415 67.92 -7.65 -15.58
CA GLU A 415 66.64 -7.17 -15.05
C GLU A 415 66.51 -7.30 -13.52
N GLY A 416 67.46 -7.96 -12.84
CA GLY A 416 67.46 -8.21 -11.40
C GLY A 416 66.58 -9.39 -10.98
N GLU A 417 65.45 -9.58 -11.65
CA GLU A 417 64.50 -10.68 -11.45
C GLU A 417 63.64 -10.90 -12.71
N GLY A 418 63.00 -12.06 -12.84
CA GLY A 418 62.10 -12.31 -13.97
C GLY A 418 61.60 -13.75 -14.08
N TYR A 419 60.66 -13.95 -15.00
CA TYR A 419 60.11 -15.26 -15.34
C TYR A 419 60.84 -15.89 -16.53
N ILE A 420 61.00 -17.21 -16.49
CA ILE A 420 61.65 -17.98 -17.55
C ILE A 420 61.02 -19.37 -17.68
N ASP A 421 60.78 -19.77 -18.92
CA ASP A 421 60.22 -21.07 -19.30
C ASP A 421 61.33 -22.02 -19.79
N TYR A 422 61.34 -23.25 -19.27
CA TYR A 422 62.30 -24.29 -19.61
C TYR A 422 61.75 -25.69 -19.36
N VAL A 423 62.39 -26.71 -19.93
CA VAL A 423 62.01 -28.10 -19.62
C VAL A 423 62.89 -28.63 -18.50
N TRP A 424 62.26 -29.15 -17.46
CA TRP A 424 62.95 -29.67 -16.28
C TRP A 424 62.37 -31.00 -15.81
N GLN A 425 63.12 -31.71 -14.98
CA GLN A 425 62.59 -32.92 -14.36
C GLN A 425 61.37 -32.61 -13.49
N TRP A 426 60.43 -33.54 -13.45
CA TRP A 426 59.25 -33.48 -12.62
C TRP A 426 59.61 -33.78 -11.17
N LYS A 427 59.69 -32.72 -10.35
CA LYS A 427 59.94 -32.80 -8.89
C LYS A 427 61.15 -33.69 -8.57
N ASP A 428 60.91 -34.81 -7.90
CA ASP A 428 61.87 -35.82 -7.47
C ASP A 428 62.12 -36.95 -8.49
N ASP A 429 61.43 -36.95 -9.64
CA ASP A 429 61.57 -37.95 -10.70
C ASP A 429 62.42 -37.42 -11.88
N PRO A 430 63.71 -37.81 -11.97
CA PRO A 430 64.60 -37.38 -13.04
C PRO A 430 64.29 -38.00 -14.40
N SER A 431 63.41 -39.02 -14.48
CA SER A 431 63.06 -39.70 -15.74
C SER A 431 61.91 -39.04 -16.49
N ARG A 432 61.14 -38.18 -15.80
CA ARG A 432 60.00 -37.44 -16.35
C ARG A 432 60.39 -35.98 -16.56
N LEU A 433 60.38 -35.53 -17.81
CA LEU A 433 60.71 -34.15 -18.19
C LEU A 433 59.42 -33.42 -18.58
N GLU A 434 59.20 -32.26 -17.99
CA GLU A 434 57.97 -31.47 -18.13
C GLU A 434 58.31 -29.99 -18.31
N PRO A 435 57.53 -29.23 -19.08
CA PRO A 435 57.67 -27.78 -19.17
C PRO A 435 57.43 -27.12 -17.80
N LYS A 436 58.30 -26.18 -17.44
CA LYS A 436 58.33 -25.50 -16.16
C LYS A 436 58.60 -24.02 -16.37
N GLU A 437 57.75 -23.19 -15.79
CA GLU A 437 57.96 -21.76 -15.69
C GLU A 437 58.43 -21.42 -14.29
N SER A 438 59.51 -20.64 -14.19
CA SER A 438 60.10 -20.27 -12.90
C SER A 438 60.34 -18.78 -12.81
N PHE A 439 60.22 -18.27 -11.59
CA PHE A 439 60.61 -16.92 -11.24
C PHE A 439 61.96 -16.97 -10.54
N VAL A 440 62.93 -16.23 -11.07
CA VAL A 440 64.30 -16.13 -10.54
C VAL A 440 64.59 -14.71 -10.08
N LYS A 441 65.39 -14.58 -9.01
CA LYS A 441 65.75 -13.29 -8.42
C LYS A 441 67.19 -13.29 -7.94
N GLY A 442 67.90 -12.19 -8.20
CA GLY A 442 69.25 -11.97 -7.73
C GLY A 442 69.37 -11.56 -6.27
N PHE A 443 70.41 -12.05 -5.62
CA PHE A 443 70.87 -11.63 -4.31
C PHE A 443 72.33 -11.14 -4.42
N GLU A 444 72.49 -9.87 -4.77
CA GLU A 444 73.78 -9.23 -5.04
C GLU A 444 74.85 -9.42 -3.95
N PRO A 445 74.57 -9.34 -2.63
CA PRO A 445 75.62 -9.44 -1.61
C PRO A 445 76.47 -10.71 -1.68
N TRP A 446 75.86 -11.80 -2.14
CA TRP A 446 76.52 -13.10 -2.32
C TRP A 446 76.71 -13.50 -3.78
N GLY A 447 76.18 -12.73 -4.73
CA GLY A 447 76.16 -13.10 -6.15
C GLY A 447 75.30 -14.34 -6.40
N TRP A 448 74.24 -14.55 -5.61
CA TRP A 448 73.41 -15.75 -5.74
C TRP A 448 72.14 -15.44 -6.54
N VAL A 449 71.70 -16.42 -7.33
CA VAL A 449 70.39 -16.42 -7.96
C VAL A 449 69.53 -17.48 -7.28
N ILE A 450 68.38 -17.07 -6.77
CA ILE A 450 67.40 -17.96 -6.17
C ILE A 450 66.19 -18.08 -7.09
N GLY A 451 65.67 -19.30 -7.25
CA GLY A 451 64.52 -19.55 -8.10
C GLY A 451 63.53 -20.55 -7.52
N THR A 452 62.29 -20.40 -7.94
CA THR A 452 61.23 -21.39 -7.75
C THR A 452 60.25 -21.36 -8.93
N GLY A 453 59.43 -22.40 -9.12
CA GLY A 453 58.58 -22.47 -10.31
C GLY A 453 57.43 -23.45 -10.23
N ILE A 454 56.60 -23.41 -11.27
CA ILE A 454 55.41 -24.24 -11.49
C ILE A 454 55.54 -25.00 -12.80
N TYR A 455 54.96 -26.19 -12.85
CA TYR A 455 54.89 -26.97 -14.07
C TYR A 455 53.65 -26.55 -14.87
N THR A 456 53.84 -26.07 -16.09
CA THR A 456 52.76 -25.46 -16.88
C THR A 456 51.72 -26.50 -17.30
N ASP A 457 52.13 -27.74 -17.56
CA ASP A 457 51.20 -28.80 -17.99
C ASP A 457 50.24 -29.24 -16.86
N ASP A 458 50.69 -29.24 -15.59
CA ASP A 458 49.80 -29.49 -14.44
C ASP A 458 48.78 -28.37 -14.25
N VAL A 459 49.20 -27.13 -14.47
CA VAL A 459 48.31 -25.96 -14.46
C VAL A 459 47.30 -26.03 -15.60
N ASN A 460 47.73 -26.41 -16.81
CA ASN A 460 46.85 -26.58 -17.97
C ASN A 460 45.85 -27.73 -17.78
N GLU A 461 46.25 -28.86 -17.18
CA GLU A 461 45.34 -29.95 -16.83
C GLU A 461 44.35 -29.59 -15.70
N GLU A 462 44.78 -28.78 -14.75
CA GLU A 462 43.90 -28.21 -13.71
C GLU A 462 42.86 -27.26 -14.34
N ILE A 463 43.31 -26.37 -15.25
CA ILE A 463 42.45 -25.48 -16.03
C ILE A 463 41.45 -26.30 -16.84
N ALA A 464 41.89 -27.27 -17.65
CA ALA A 464 41.02 -28.07 -18.50
C ALA A 464 39.95 -28.84 -17.71
N ARG A 465 40.29 -29.37 -16.52
CA ARG A 465 39.31 -30.03 -15.63
C ARG A 465 38.27 -29.05 -15.09
N ILE A 466 38.69 -27.83 -14.75
CA ILE A 466 37.79 -26.78 -14.26
C ILE A 466 36.91 -26.27 -15.41
N GLU A 467 37.48 -26.03 -16.58
CA GLU A 467 36.75 -25.65 -17.79
C GLU A 467 35.67 -26.67 -18.15
N GLN A 468 35.99 -27.96 -18.12
CA GLN A 468 35.02 -29.01 -18.43
C GLN A 468 33.86 -29.04 -17.45
N ARG A 469 34.12 -28.83 -16.15
CA ARG A 469 33.07 -28.69 -15.13
C ARG A 469 32.26 -27.42 -15.37
N PHE A 470 32.91 -26.32 -15.75
CA PHE A 470 32.26 -25.05 -16.03
C PHE A 470 31.35 -25.13 -17.26
N ILE A 471 31.81 -25.79 -18.33
CA ILE A 471 31.04 -26.07 -19.55
C ILE A 471 29.82 -26.94 -19.22
N ASN A 472 30.01 -28.05 -18.49
CA ASN A 472 28.91 -28.93 -18.11
C ASN A 472 27.88 -28.22 -17.23
N THR A 473 28.34 -27.42 -16.27
CA THR A 473 27.46 -26.63 -15.39
C THR A 473 26.70 -25.57 -16.21
N SER A 474 27.38 -24.90 -17.14
CA SER A 474 26.78 -23.90 -18.02
C SER A 474 25.73 -24.51 -18.96
N LEU A 475 25.95 -25.74 -19.45
CA LEU A 475 24.96 -26.48 -20.25
C LEU A 475 23.72 -26.85 -19.43
N ILE A 476 23.90 -27.29 -18.18
CA ILE A 476 22.78 -27.59 -17.27
C ILE A 476 21.97 -26.32 -16.98
N ILE A 477 22.64 -25.21 -16.63
CA ILE A 477 21.99 -23.92 -16.39
C ILE A 477 21.23 -23.45 -17.64
N SER A 478 21.85 -23.55 -18.82
CA SER A 478 21.23 -23.19 -20.08
C SER A 478 19.99 -24.05 -20.36
N GLY A 479 20.04 -25.36 -20.10
CA GLY A 479 18.89 -26.25 -20.22
C GLY A 479 17.73 -25.88 -19.28
N VAL A 480 18.04 -25.52 -18.03
CA VAL A 480 17.04 -25.06 -17.05
C VAL A 480 16.42 -23.73 -17.47
N VAL A 481 17.22 -22.79 -17.97
CA VAL A 481 16.73 -21.50 -18.48
C VAL A 481 15.80 -21.71 -19.67
N VAL A 482 16.16 -22.59 -20.62
CA VAL A 482 15.30 -22.94 -21.76
C VAL A 482 13.97 -23.55 -21.29
N LEU A 483 13.99 -24.46 -20.31
CA LEU A 483 12.78 -25.06 -19.75
C LEU A 483 11.88 -24.03 -19.04
N LEU A 484 12.46 -23.10 -18.29
CA LEU A 484 11.73 -22.01 -17.65
C LEU A 484 11.08 -21.07 -18.66
N LEU A 485 11.80 -20.73 -19.74
CA LEU A 485 11.27 -19.89 -20.81
C LEU A 485 10.14 -20.59 -21.56
N LEU A 486 10.25 -21.90 -21.79
CA LEU A 486 9.15 -22.71 -22.33
C LEU A 486 7.94 -22.76 -21.40
N PHE A 487 8.17 -22.84 -20.09
CA PHE A 487 7.10 -22.81 -19.09
C PHE A 487 6.39 -21.44 -19.05
N VAL A 488 7.13 -20.33 -19.06
CA VAL A 488 6.56 -18.98 -19.13
C VAL A 488 5.75 -18.79 -20.41
N LEU A 489 6.24 -19.30 -21.54
CA LEU A 489 5.50 -19.29 -22.81
C LEU A 489 4.18 -20.06 -22.69
N GLN A 490 4.19 -21.24 -22.07
CA GLN A 490 2.96 -22.01 -21.83
C GLN A 490 1.99 -21.28 -20.88
N GLN A 491 2.49 -20.67 -19.80
CA GLN A 491 1.69 -19.90 -18.85
C GLN A 491 1.05 -18.68 -19.50
N SER A 492 1.83 -17.92 -20.28
CA SER A 492 1.31 -16.76 -21.02
C SER A 492 0.21 -17.16 -22.00
N LEU A 493 0.37 -18.30 -22.69
CA LEU A 493 -0.68 -18.82 -23.57
C LEU A 493 -1.93 -19.27 -22.79
N ARG A 494 -1.76 -19.82 -21.59
CA ARG A 494 -2.88 -20.27 -20.74
C ARG A 494 -3.68 -19.08 -20.18
N ILE A 495 -2.98 -18.08 -19.63
CA ILE A 495 -3.59 -16.87 -19.08
C ILE A 495 -4.41 -16.14 -20.15
N GLU A 496 -3.89 -16.08 -21.39
CA GLU A 496 -4.62 -15.43 -22.48
C GLU A 496 -5.89 -16.19 -22.86
N ILE A 497 -5.88 -17.53 -22.79
CA ILE A 497 -7.07 -18.36 -23.03
C ILE A 497 -8.09 -18.17 -21.90
N GLU A 498 -7.66 -18.27 -20.64
CA GLU A 498 -8.54 -18.11 -19.47
C GLU A 498 -9.12 -16.68 -19.38
N ARG A 499 -8.33 -15.66 -19.73
CA ARG A 499 -8.82 -14.27 -19.82
C ARG A 499 -9.92 -14.13 -20.88
N GLN A 500 -9.74 -14.77 -22.02
CA GLN A 500 -10.73 -14.73 -23.09
C GLN A 500 -12.03 -15.42 -22.65
N GLU A 501 -11.93 -16.56 -21.96
CA GLU A 501 -13.08 -17.27 -21.38
C GLU A 501 -13.82 -16.43 -20.32
N ILE A 502 -13.12 -15.75 -19.41
CA ILE A 502 -13.75 -14.88 -18.41
C ILE A 502 -14.45 -13.67 -19.06
N LEU A 503 -13.84 -13.09 -20.09
CA LEU A 503 -14.45 -11.98 -20.84
C LEU A 503 -15.68 -12.44 -21.62
N ASP A 504 -15.63 -13.65 -22.19
CA ASP A 504 -16.75 -14.25 -22.91
C ASP A 504 -17.90 -14.64 -21.94
N ASP A 505 -17.59 -15.19 -20.75
CA ASP A 505 -18.57 -15.52 -19.70
C ASP A 505 -19.23 -14.28 -19.08
N LEU A 506 -18.44 -13.22 -18.80
CA LEU A 506 -18.95 -11.96 -18.28
C LEU A 506 -19.86 -11.28 -19.30
N ARG A 507 -19.47 -11.35 -20.58
CA ARG A 507 -20.29 -10.88 -21.69
C ARG A 507 -21.57 -11.70 -21.84
N GLU A 508 -21.50 -13.03 -21.73
CA GLU A 508 -22.67 -13.91 -21.83
C GLU A 508 -23.65 -13.72 -20.66
N SER A 509 -23.17 -13.50 -19.42
CA SER A 509 -24.03 -13.23 -18.26
C SER A 509 -24.70 -11.85 -18.33
N THR A 510 -23.95 -10.82 -18.76
CA THR A 510 -24.46 -9.46 -18.93
C THR A 510 -25.43 -9.38 -20.11
N GLU A 511 -25.11 -10.04 -21.23
CA GLU A 511 -26.00 -10.16 -22.40
C GLU A 511 -27.26 -10.97 -22.05
N ARG A 512 -27.20 -12.04 -21.24
CA ARG A 512 -28.41 -12.78 -20.81
C ARG A 512 -29.36 -11.95 -19.95
N TYR A 513 -28.85 -11.18 -18.98
CA TYR A 513 -29.69 -10.29 -18.16
C TYR A 513 -30.26 -9.12 -18.97
N HIS A 514 -29.45 -8.52 -19.86
CA HIS A 514 -29.95 -7.52 -20.82
C HIS A 514 -31.02 -8.10 -21.75
N THR A 515 -30.80 -9.30 -22.31
CA THR A 515 -31.76 -9.95 -23.22
C THR A 515 -33.10 -10.25 -22.54
N LEU A 516 -33.10 -10.60 -21.24
CA LEU A 516 -34.34 -10.85 -20.49
C LEU A 516 -35.16 -9.57 -20.27
N ILE A 517 -34.53 -8.43 -19.99
CA ILE A 517 -35.18 -7.11 -19.80
C ILE A 517 -35.54 -6.46 -21.15
N GLU A 518 -34.76 -6.71 -22.20
CA GLU A 518 -35.04 -6.26 -23.56
C GLU A 518 -36.17 -7.07 -24.22
N ALA A 519 -36.40 -8.31 -23.79
CA ALA A 519 -37.49 -9.16 -24.26
C ALA A 519 -38.84 -8.86 -23.59
N THR A 520 -38.89 -8.02 -22.54
CA THR A 520 -40.16 -7.66 -21.91
C THR A 520 -40.95 -6.69 -22.80
N THR A 521 -42.23 -6.98 -23.01
CA THR A 521 -43.16 -6.13 -23.78
C THR A 521 -43.58 -4.84 -23.06
N GLU A 522 -43.13 -4.65 -21.81
CA GLU A 522 -43.41 -3.46 -21.00
C GLU A 522 -42.19 -2.53 -21.03
N GLY A 523 -42.45 -1.23 -21.13
CA GLY A 523 -41.40 -0.22 -21.00
C GLY A 523 -40.91 -0.18 -19.57
N THR A 524 -39.63 -0.40 -19.33
CA THR A 524 -39.02 -0.36 -17.99
C THR A 524 -38.07 0.82 -17.89
N LEU A 525 -38.22 1.64 -16.85
CA LEU A 525 -37.37 2.77 -16.51
C LEU A 525 -36.86 2.65 -15.07
N LEU A 526 -35.54 2.66 -14.88
CA LEU A 526 -34.90 2.73 -13.57
C LEU A 526 -34.61 4.18 -13.20
N ILE A 527 -35.11 4.59 -12.05
CA ILE A 527 -35.00 5.94 -11.49
C ILE A 527 -34.19 5.86 -10.19
N MET A 528 -33.12 6.64 -10.05
CA MET A 528 -32.35 6.75 -8.80
C MET A 528 -32.15 8.24 -8.50
N ASP A 529 -32.47 8.69 -7.28
CA ASP A 529 -32.35 10.10 -6.89
C ASP A 529 -33.07 11.07 -7.86
N GLU A 530 -34.30 10.74 -8.29
CA GLU A 530 -35.09 11.45 -9.31
C GLU A 530 -34.52 11.45 -10.74
N ARG A 531 -33.45 10.67 -11.01
CA ARG A 531 -32.77 10.59 -12.31
C ARG A 531 -33.09 9.31 -13.06
N CYS A 532 -33.33 9.45 -14.36
CA CYS A 532 -33.49 8.34 -15.29
C CYS A 532 -32.12 7.70 -15.57
N ARG A 533 -31.84 6.53 -14.99
CA ARG A 533 -30.54 5.85 -15.10
C ARG A 533 -30.47 4.86 -16.25
N TYR A 534 -31.58 4.17 -16.50
CA TYR A 534 -31.65 3.13 -17.52
C TYR A 534 -33.09 3.01 -18.00
N ALA A 535 -33.27 2.80 -19.30
CA ALA A 535 -34.55 2.43 -19.88
C ALA A 535 -34.35 1.31 -20.91
N ASN A 536 -35.27 0.35 -20.95
CA ASN A 536 -35.21 -0.70 -21.97
C ASN A 536 -35.64 -0.16 -23.36
N PRO A 537 -35.32 -0.85 -24.46
CA PRO A 537 -35.66 -0.41 -25.83
C PRO A 537 -37.15 -0.12 -26.02
N THR A 538 -38.02 -0.90 -25.38
CA THR A 538 -39.48 -0.69 -25.39
C THR A 538 -39.84 0.70 -24.85
N PHE A 539 -39.33 1.09 -23.67
CA PHE A 539 -39.57 2.40 -23.07
C PHE A 539 -38.99 3.56 -23.91
N LEU A 540 -37.79 3.37 -24.46
CA LEU A 540 -37.17 4.36 -25.37
C LEU A 540 -38.01 4.56 -26.64
N SER A 541 -38.52 3.48 -27.23
CA SER A 541 -39.38 3.55 -28.42
C SER A 541 -40.74 4.21 -28.13
N MET A 542 -41.29 4.00 -26.93
CA MET A 542 -42.55 4.59 -26.49
C MET A 542 -42.45 6.10 -26.27
N THR A 543 -41.31 6.56 -25.72
CA THR A 543 -41.07 7.97 -25.36
C THR A 543 -40.36 8.76 -26.46
N GLY A 544 -39.66 8.10 -27.38
CA GLY A 544 -38.94 8.74 -28.50
C GLY A 544 -37.58 9.34 -28.12
N TYR A 545 -37.11 9.16 -26.88
CA TYR A 545 -35.77 9.55 -26.46
C TYR A 545 -34.77 8.43 -26.74
N ASN A 546 -33.50 8.79 -26.97
CA ASN A 546 -32.41 7.81 -27.04
C ASN A 546 -31.75 7.58 -25.68
N ALA A 547 -30.94 6.53 -25.57
CA ALA A 547 -30.31 6.14 -24.31
C ALA A 547 -29.36 7.22 -23.74
N TYR A 548 -28.68 7.98 -24.62
CA TYR A 548 -27.76 9.03 -24.21
C TYR A 548 -28.49 10.29 -23.72
N GLN A 549 -29.63 10.65 -24.34
CA GLN A 549 -30.50 11.73 -23.89
C GLN A 549 -31.16 11.43 -22.54
N LEU A 550 -31.46 10.16 -22.27
CA LEU A 550 -32.12 9.72 -21.03
C LEU A 550 -31.36 10.15 -19.77
N GLU A 551 -30.02 10.10 -19.80
CA GLU A 551 -29.18 10.47 -18.65
C GLU A 551 -29.37 11.95 -18.25
N PHE A 552 -29.83 12.81 -19.16
CA PHE A 552 -30.06 14.24 -18.95
C PHE A 552 -31.52 14.60 -18.60
N LEU A 553 -32.41 13.61 -18.50
CA LEU A 553 -33.83 13.80 -18.19
C LEU A 553 -34.12 13.51 -16.71
N ASP A 554 -34.91 14.39 -16.10
CA ASP A 554 -35.51 14.18 -14.78
C ASP A 554 -36.87 13.50 -14.93
N LEU A 555 -37.38 12.86 -13.86
CA LEU A 555 -38.69 12.22 -13.88
C LEU A 555 -39.82 13.17 -14.32
N THR A 556 -39.72 14.45 -13.98
CA THR A 556 -40.68 15.50 -14.39
C THR A 556 -40.73 15.76 -15.90
N ASP A 557 -39.64 15.47 -16.61
CA ASP A 557 -39.59 15.62 -18.08
C ASP A 557 -40.39 14.53 -18.79
N LEU A 558 -40.44 13.33 -18.19
CA LEU A 558 -41.15 12.15 -18.71
C LEU A 558 -42.56 12.01 -18.13
N LEU A 559 -42.81 12.49 -16.91
CA LEU A 559 -44.08 12.31 -16.20
C LEU A 559 -44.65 13.69 -15.78
N PRO A 560 -45.54 14.30 -16.59
CA PRO A 560 -46.01 15.66 -16.36
C PRO A 560 -46.85 15.77 -15.06
N HIS A 561 -46.77 16.93 -14.38
CA HIS A 561 -47.58 17.26 -13.20
C HIS A 561 -49.00 17.71 -13.58
N GLU A 562 -49.73 16.86 -14.30
CA GLU A 562 -51.14 17.08 -14.65
C GLU A 562 -52.05 16.35 -13.64
N LEU A 563 -53.36 16.67 -13.63
CA LEU A 563 -54.35 16.13 -12.67
C LEU A 563 -54.39 14.59 -12.67
N GLU A 564 -54.13 14.02 -13.84
CA GLU A 564 -54.18 12.61 -14.17
C GLU A 564 -52.98 11.84 -13.59
N ASN A 565 -51.82 12.49 -13.46
CA ASN A 565 -50.60 11.90 -12.87
C ASN A 565 -50.46 12.19 -11.37
N LYS A 566 -51.41 12.91 -10.77
CA LYS A 566 -51.33 13.36 -9.38
C LYS A 566 -51.20 12.21 -8.38
N ALA A 567 -51.88 11.08 -8.62
CA ALA A 567 -51.82 9.91 -7.75
C ALA A 567 -50.42 9.27 -7.69
N ILE A 568 -49.70 9.25 -8.81
CA ILE A 568 -48.32 8.74 -8.90
C ILE A 568 -47.35 9.67 -8.16
N TRP A 569 -47.52 10.99 -8.33
CA TRP A 569 -46.72 11.97 -7.60
C TRP A 569 -46.97 11.92 -6.08
N GLU A 570 -48.24 11.82 -5.65
CA GLU A 570 -48.56 11.61 -4.22
C GLU A 570 -47.96 10.31 -3.67
N ARG A 571 -47.84 9.26 -4.49
CA ARG A 571 -47.19 8.00 -4.12
C ARG A 571 -45.67 8.15 -4.00
N PHE A 572 -45.04 8.85 -4.94
CA PHE A 572 -43.61 9.19 -4.92
C PHE A 572 -43.25 10.02 -3.68
N GLU A 573 -44.14 10.95 -3.28
CA GLU A 573 -43.99 11.79 -2.08
C GLU A 573 -44.25 11.05 -0.75
N ARG A 574 -45.17 10.08 -0.69
CA ARG A 574 -45.46 9.33 0.56
C ARG A 574 -44.44 8.23 0.87
N MET A 575 -43.74 7.70 -0.13
CA MET A 575 -42.72 6.64 0.05
C MET A 575 -41.35 7.14 0.51
N SER A 576 -41.15 8.46 0.63
CA SER A 576 -39.97 9.00 1.31
C SER A 576 -40.07 8.90 2.85
N SER A 577 -41.24 8.51 3.39
CA SER A 577 -41.43 8.07 4.79
C SER A 577 -41.51 6.54 4.89
N ASP A 578 -40.91 5.96 5.94
CA ASP A 578 -40.63 4.52 6.18
C ASP A 578 -41.85 3.56 6.33
N GLU A 579 -42.95 3.76 5.60
CA GLU A 579 -44.11 2.86 5.64
C GLU A 579 -44.01 1.71 4.62
N PRO A 580 -44.52 0.49 4.93
CA PRO A 580 -44.56 -0.65 4.01
C PRO A 580 -45.69 -0.49 2.97
N VAL A 581 -45.39 -0.79 1.71
CA VAL A 581 -46.17 -0.36 0.54
C VAL A 581 -46.65 -1.57 -0.28
N SER A 582 -47.93 -1.63 -0.63
CA SER A 582 -48.50 -2.60 -1.58
C SER A 582 -48.28 -2.20 -3.03
N GLU A 583 -48.20 -3.15 -3.96
CA GLU A 583 -48.21 -2.87 -5.41
C GLU A 583 -49.55 -2.22 -5.81
N GLU A 584 -49.51 -0.97 -6.27
CA GLU A 584 -50.67 -0.25 -6.80
C GLU A 584 -50.40 0.11 -8.27
N VAL A 585 -51.40 -0.14 -9.10
CA VAL A 585 -51.37 0.12 -10.54
C VAL A 585 -52.03 1.47 -10.80
N PHE A 586 -51.36 2.35 -11.54
CA PHE A 586 -51.85 3.69 -11.87
C PHE A 586 -52.13 3.81 -13.37
N GLU A 587 -53.18 4.56 -13.73
CA GLU A 587 -53.39 5.02 -15.12
C GLU A 587 -52.87 6.46 -15.22
N GLY A 588 -52.05 6.76 -16.22
CA GLY A 588 -51.41 8.07 -16.35
C GLY A 588 -50.81 8.32 -17.73
N PHE A 589 -50.15 9.47 -17.88
CA PHE A 589 -49.53 9.89 -19.13
C PHE A 589 -48.01 9.99 -19.01
N LEU A 590 -47.30 9.50 -20.04
CA LEU A 590 -45.89 9.76 -20.28
C LEU A 590 -45.71 10.79 -21.39
N LYS A 591 -44.77 11.72 -21.24
CA LYS A 591 -44.47 12.75 -22.23
C LYS A 591 -43.38 12.27 -23.20
N ARG A 592 -43.64 12.41 -24.49
CA ARG A 592 -42.73 12.05 -25.58
C ARG A 592 -41.75 13.18 -25.90
N ALA A 593 -40.65 12.83 -26.57
CA ALA A 593 -39.63 13.77 -27.06
C ALA A 593 -40.19 14.83 -28.03
N ASP A 594 -41.24 14.50 -28.78
CA ASP A 594 -41.95 15.42 -29.68
C ASP A 594 -42.96 16.34 -28.96
N GLY A 595 -43.09 16.19 -27.64
CA GLY A 595 -43.99 16.97 -26.80
C GLY A 595 -45.41 16.42 -26.65
N THR A 596 -45.75 15.29 -27.28
CA THR A 596 -47.06 14.64 -27.17
C THR A 596 -47.16 13.74 -25.92
N ASN A 597 -48.39 13.47 -25.44
CA ASN A 597 -48.63 12.59 -24.28
C ASN A 597 -49.04 11.18 -24.73
N LEU A 598 -48.50 10.16 -24.07
CA LEU A 598 -48.79 8.74 -24.27
C LEU A 598 -49.53 8.18 -23.05
N GLU A 599 -50.73 7.63 -23.25
CA GLU A 599 -51.53 7.01 -22.20
C GLU A 599 -50.97 5.63 -21.84
N CYS A 600 -50.66 5.42 -20.57
CA CYS A 600 -49.98 4.22 -20.08
C CYS A 600 -50.57 3.76 -18.74
N VAL A 601 -50.57 2.44 -18.54
CA VAL A 601 -50.63 1.86 -17.20
C VAL A 601 -49.23 1.89 -16.62
N LEU A 602 -49.07 2.51 -15.45
CA LEU A 602 -47.81 2.75 -14.77
C LEU A 602 -47.78 1.99 -13.44
N VAL A 603 -46.72 1.24 -13.21
CA VAL A 603 -46.46 0.50 -11.95
C VAL A 603 -45.10 0.94 -11.43
N LEU A 604 -45.01 1.28 -10.15
CA LEU A 604 -43.81 1.87 -9.57
C LEU A 604 -43.34 1.02 -8.38
N ASN A 605 -42.18 0.38 -8.54
CA ASN A 605 -41.61 -0.55 -7.58
C ASN A 605 -40.34 0.04 -6.93
N PRO A 606 -40.22 0.10 -5.60
CA PRO A 606 -39.01 0.59 -4.95
C PRO A 606 -37.84 -0.40 -5.13
N VAL A 607 -36.63 0.14 -5.29
CA VAL A 607 -35.39 -0.63 -5.34
C VAL A 607 -34.33 0.06 -4.48
N VAL A 608 -33.52 -0.72 -3.76
CA VAL A 608 -32.34 -0.22 -3.05
C VAL A 608 -31.11 -0.79 -3.74
N TYR A 609 -30.28 0.08 -4.31
CA TYR A 609 -29.05 -0.30 -4.99
C TYR A 609 -27.87 0.46 -4.41
N ALA A 610 -26.85 -0.26 -3.95
CA ALA A 610 -25.64 0.31 -3.33
C ALA A 610 -25.92 1.34 -2.21
N GLY A 611 -27.00 1.14 -1.45
CA GLY A 611 -27.44 2.05 -0.37
C GLY A 611 -28.22 3.28 -0.83
N GLN A 612 -28.43 3.47 -2.13
CA GLN A 612 -29.28 4.52 -2.70
C GLN A 612 -30.70 3.98 -2.93
N ARG A 613 -31.72 4.78 -2.57
CA ARG A 613 -33.13 4.46 -2.83
C ARG A 613 -33.48 4.90 -4.24
N GLY A 614 -34.15 4.04 -4.99
CA GLY A 614 -34.66 4.33 -6.32
C GLY A 614 -35.95 3.57 -6.62
N PHE A 615 -36.40 3.66 -7.86
CA PHE A 615 -37.67 3.14 -8.32
C PHE A 615 -37.52 2.51 -9.70
N ILE A 616 -38.22 1.42 -9.93
CA ILE A 616 -38.43 0.84 -11.25
C ILE A 616 -39.85 1.21 -11.66
N LEU A 617 -39.97 2.04 -12.70
CA LEU A 617 -41.23 2.39 -13.32
C LEU A 617 -41.45 1.45 -14.51
N LEU A 618 -42.51 0.64 -14.44
CA LEU A 618 -43.02 -0.14 -15.56
C LEU A 618 -44.15 0.64 -16.22
N ALA A 619 -44.08 0.77 -17.54
CA ALA A 619 -45.04 1.47 -18.36
C ALA A 619 -45.57 0.54 -19.46
N ARG A 620 -46.87 0.33 -19.46
CA ARG A 620 -47.56 -0.48 -20.47
C ARG A 620 -48.50 0.40 -21.27
N ASP A 621 -48.33 0.40 -22.59
CA ASP A 621 -49.23 1.07 -23.52
C ASP A 621 -50.60 0.37 -23.55
N ILE A 622 -51.66 1.13 -23.32
CA ILE A 622 -53.04 0.62 -23.24
C ILE A 622 -53.63 0.35 -24.63
N THR A 623 -53.01 0.88 -25.69
CA THR A 623 -53.52 0.72 -27.06
C THR A 623 -53.28 -0.67 -27.67
N GLN A 624 -52.43 -1.52 -27.07
CA GLN A 624 -52.04 -2.83 -27.66
C GLN A 624 -52.65 -4.08 -26.99
N SER A 625 -53.43 -3.98 -25.91
CA SER A 625 -53.78 -5.15 -25.07
C SER A 625 -55.26 -5.59 -25.12
N SER A 626 -55.73 -6.04 -26.28
CA SER A 626 -57.03 -6.74 -26.41
C SER A 626 -56.92 -8.26 -26.63
N ALA A 627 -55.74 -8.85 -26.49
CA ALA A 627 -55.56 -10.28 -26.72
C ALA A 627 -54.55 -10.88 -25.74
N ILE A 628 -54.85 -12.13 -25.33
CA ILE A 628 -54.02 -13.04 -24.54
C ILE A 628 -54.39 -13.09 -23.05
N SER A 629 -55.53 -13.74 -22.80
CA SER A 629 -55.84 -14.41 -21.53
C SER A 629 -55.83 -15.93 -21.78
N SER A 630 -54.77 -16.65 -21.39
CA SER A 630 -54.83 -18.10 -21.24
C SER A 630 -53.87 -18.62 -20.16
N ASN A 631 -54.40 -19.51 -19.33
CA ASN A 631 -53.89 -19.96 -18.03
C ASN A 631 -52.70 -20.96 -18.12
N GLN A 632 -51.88 -20.88 -19.18
CA GLN A 632 -50.77 -21.83 -19.43
C GLN A 632 -49.37 -21.24 -19.16
N GLY A 633 -49.20 -19.91 -19.17
CA GLY A 633 -47.90 -19.27 -18.92
C GLY A 633 -47.41 -19.41 -17.47
N VAL A 634 -48.32 -19.41 -16.50
CA VAL A 634 -47.98 -19.47 -15.05
C VAL A 634 -47.40 -20.82 -14.64
N ILE A 635 -47.86 -21.92 -15.25
CA ILE A 635 -47.39 -23.28 -14.92
C ILE A 635 -45.97 -23.52 -15.44
N HIS A 636 -45.60 -22.93 -16.59
CA HIS A 636 -44.25 -23.05 -17.14
C HIS A 636 -43.23 -22.21 -16.35
N ALA A 637 -43.60 -21.00 -15.93
CA ALA A 637 -42.76 -20.13 -15.11
C ALA A 637 -42.48 -20.71 -13.70
N ALA A 638 -43.44 -21.40 -13.10
CA ALA A 638 -43.27 -22.04 -11.79
C ALA A 638 -42.29 -23.24 -11.80
N GLN A 639 -42.08 -23.89 -12.96
CA GLN A 639 -41.16 -25.02 -13.08
C GLN A 639 -39.69 -24.60 -13.16
N GLU A 640 -39.40 -23.38 -13.61
CA GLU A 640 -38.05 -22.84 -13.82
C GLU A 640 -37.56 -21.93 -12.67
N ALA A 641 -38.39 -21.73 -11.63
CA ALA A 641 -38.04 -20.86 -10.51
C ALA A 641 -36.84 -21.40 -9.70
N PRO A 642 -35.87 -20.53 -9.30
CA PRO A 642 -34.68 -20.93 -8.54
C PRO A 642 -34.97 -21.34 -7.09
N VAL A 643 -36.22 -21.19 -6.64
CA VAL A 643 -36.67 -21.54 -5.28
C VAL A 643 -37.47 -22.85 -5.33
N GLY A 644 -37.38 -23.67 -4.28
CA GLY A 644 -38.05 -24.96 -4.22
C GLY A 644 -39.55 -24.84 -3.98
N ILE A 645 -40.39 -25.05 -4.99
CA ILE A 645 -41.85 -25.01 -4.86
C ILE A 645 -42.37 -26.44 -4.66
N PHE A 646 -43.24 -26.63 -3.66
CA PHE A 646 -43.85 -27.90 -3.34
C PHE A 646 -45.35 -27.81 -3.09
N ARG A 647 -46.03 -28.93 -3.36
CA ARG A 647 -47.39 -29.24 -2.89
C ARG A 647 -47.35 -30.57 -2.17
N SER A 648 -47.93 -30.67 -0.98
CA SER A 648 -47.99 -31.90 -0.19
C SER A 648 -49.39 -32.16 0.39
N ARG A 649 -49.65 -33.39 0.82
CA ARG A 649 -50.91 -33.74 1.50
C ARG A 649 -50.92 -33.17 2.92
N ALA A 650 -52.04 -32.63 3.38
CA ALA A 650 -52.21 -32.23 4.78
C ALA A 650 -52.43 -33.44 5.73
N VAL A 651 -51.46 -34.36 5.79
CA VAL A 651 -51.45 -35.58 6.62
C VAL A 651 -50.20 -35.62 7.52
N ARG A 652 -50.13 -36.55 8.48
CA ARG A 652 -49.12 -36.58 9.56
C ARG A 652 -47.65 -36.42 9.13
N ARG A 653 -47.25 -36.86 7.94
CA ARG A 653 -45.87 -36.67 7.41
C ARG A 653 -45.74 -35.60 6.33
N ALA A 654 -46.87 -35.06 5.85
CA ALA A 654 -46.93 -34.14 4.72
C ALA A 654 -46.17 -34.62 3.46
N VAL A 655 -46.63 -35.77 2.92
CA VAL A 655 -46.03 -36.41 1.73
C VAL A 655 -46.17 -35.50 0.51
N PHE A 656 -45.05 -35.26 -0.20
CA PHE A 656 -45.04 -34.42 -1.39
C PHE A 656 -45.83 -35.05 -2.53
N LEU A 657 -46.66 -34.25 -3.18
CA LEU A 657 -47.45 -34.58 -4.37
C LEU A 657 -46.80 -34.02 -5.63
N GLU A 658 -46.35 -32.77 -5.55
CA GLU A 658 -45.69 -32.06 -6.66
C GLU A 658 -44.46 -31.32 -6.12
N LEU A 659 -43.38 -31.36 -6.90
CA LEU A 659 -42.10 -30.71 -6.60
C LEU A 659 -41.52 -30.18 -7.90
N ASN A 660 -41.12 -28.91 -7.92
CA ASN A 660 -40.32 -28.35 -9.00
C ASN A 660 -38.86 -28.84 -8.94
N GLN A 661 -38.07 -28.52 -9.96
CA GLN A 661 -36.70 -29.03 -10.08
C GLN A 661 -35.80 -28.59 -8.90
N SER A 662 -35.94 -27.34 -8.47
CA SER A 662 -35.19 -26.76 -7.35
C SER A 662 -35.51 -27.49 -6.03
N ALA A 663 -36.78 -27.80 -5.76
CA ALA A 663 -37.19 -28.57 -4.58
C ALA A 663 -36.66 -30.02 -4.61
N ARG A 664 -36.61 -30.66 -5.79
CA ARG A 664 -36.04 -32.01 -5.92
C ARG A 664 -34.54 -32.05 -5.65
N GLN A 665 -33.79 -31.01 -6.01
CA GLN A 665 -32.36 -30.93 -5.76
C GLN A 665 -32.05 -30.86 -4.25
N LEU A 666 -32.87 -30.14 -3.48
CA LEU A 666 -32.77 -30.05 -2.02
C LEU A 666 -33.02 -31.40 -1.33
N LEU A 667 -33.85 -32.27 -1.93
CA LEU A 667 -34.24 -33.58 -1.39
C LEU A 667 -33.34 -34.75 -1.82
N THR A 668 -32.26 -34.50 -2.58
CA THR A 668 -31.42 -35.56 -3.20
C THR A 668 -30.74 -36.54 -2.23
N HIS A 669 -30.71 -36.23 -0.94
CA HIS A 669 -30.15 -37.08 0.12
C HIS A 669 -31.19 -38.02 0.77
N ILE A 670 -32.48 -37.82 0.48
CA ILE A 670 -33.59 -38.58 1.07
C ILE A 670 -33.92 -39.76 0.15
N THR A 671 -33.64 -40.99 0.60
CA THR A 671 -33.74 -42.23 -0.19
C THR A 671 -35.09 -42.95 -0.08
N HIS A 672 -36.11 -42.30 0.48
CA HIS A 672 -37.44 -42.89 0.65
C HIS A 672 -38.24 -42.92 -0.67
N ASP A 673 -39.01 -43.99 -0.88
CA ASP A 673 -39.89 -44.18 -2.06
C ASP A 673 -40.99 -43.10 -2.18
N GLN A 674 -41.30 -42.40 -1.07
CA GLN A 674 -42.20 -41.25 -1.02
C GLN A 674 -41.64 -40.18 -0.06
N PRO A 675 -40.90 -39.16 -0.56
CA PRO A 675 -40.35 -38.10 0.28
C PRO A 675 -41.47 -37.22 0.84
N ALA A 676 -41.28 -36.75 2.06
CA ALA A 676 -42.26 -35.94 2.77
C ALA A 676 -41.62 -34.70 3.41
N LEU A 677 -42.43 -33.67 3.67
CA LEU A 677 -41.96 -32.41 4.26
C LEU A 677 -41.30 -32.63 5.63
N ALA A 678 -41.78 -33.63 6.40
CA ALA A 678 -41.17 -34.03 7.66
C ALA A 678 -39.70 -34.48 7.53
N ASP A 679 -39.32 -35.02 6.37
CA ASP A 679 -37.98 -35.57 6.16
C ASP A 679 -36.90 -34.47 6.00
N LEU A 680 -37.30 -33.20 5.86
CA LEU A 680 -36.39 -32.04 5.81
C LEU A 680 -35.93 -31.58 7.20
N PHE A 681 -36.67 -31.92 8.24
CA PHE A 681 -36.42 -31.51 9.62
C PHE A 681 -35.50 -32.52 10.30
N VAL A 682 -34.40 -32.05 10.89
CA VAL A 682 -33.49 -32.91 11.67
C VAL A 682 -34.10 -33.30 13.02
N GLU A 683 -34.86 -32.38 13.63
CA GLU A 683 -35.50 -32.58 14.93
C GLU A 683 -37.01 -32.76 14.76
N VAL A 684 -37.56 -33.80 15.40
CA VAL A 684 -39.00 -34.13 15.32
C VAL A 684 -39.86 -33.01 15.95
N GLU A 685 -39.34 -32.39 17.01
CA GLU A 685 -40.00 -31.31 17.76
C GLU A 685 -40.24 -30.07 16.88
N ALA A 686 -39.26 -29.70 16.04
CA ALA A 686 -39.37 -28.57 15.12
C ALA A 686 -40.44 -28.79 14.03
N PHE A 687 -40.64 -30.03 13.60
CA PHE A 687 -41.71 -30.36 12.64
C PHE A 687 -43.10 -30.32 13.30
N GLU A 688 -43.22 -30.78 14.54
CA GLU A 688 -44.48 -30.70 15.30
C GLU A 688 -44.90 -29.26 15.54
N GLU A 689 -43.94 -28.38 15.88
CA GLU A 689 -44.17 -26.93 16.00
C GLU A 689 -44.64 -26.33 14.68
N PHE A 690 -43.95 -26.60 13.58
CA PHE A 690 -44.34 -26.14 12.24
C PHE A 690 -45.77 -26.58 11.88
N GLN A 691 -46.13 -27.85 12.14
CA GLN A 691 -47.49 -28.34 11.90
C GLN A 691 -48.53 -27.64 12.77
N GLN A 692 -48.22 -27.38 14.04
CA GLN A 692 -49.14 -26.72 14.96
C GLN A 692 -49.43 -25.27 14.52
N ILE A 693 -48.40 -24.53 14.09
CA ILE A 693 -48.55 -23.17 13.56
C ILE A 693 -49.37 -23.22 12.27
N LEU A 694 -49.05 -24.13 11.35
CA LEU A 694 -49.77 -24.25 10.08
C LEU A 694 -51.26 -24.57 10.29
N GLN A 695 -51.60 -25.47 11.22
CA GLN A 695 -53.00 -25.83 11.51
C GLN A 695 -53.77 -24.72 12.24
N SER A 696 -53.10 -23.93 13.10
CA SER A 696 -53.75 -22.87 13.87
C SER A 696 -53.92 -21.58 13.08
N MET A 697 -52.93 -21.21 12.27
CA MET A 697 -52.90 -19.93 11.54
C MET A 697 -53.25 -20.07 10.06
N GLY A 698 -53.33 -21.29 9.52
CA GLY A 698 -53.62 -21.56 8.11
C GLY A 698 -52.46 -21.27 7.15
N LYS A 699 -51.42 -20.57 7.62
CA LYS A 699 -50.18 -20.25 6.90
C LYS A 699 -48.99 -20.13 7.86
N VAL A 700 -47.80 -20.39 7.33
CA VAL A 700 -46.50 -20.25 7.98
C VAL A 700 -45.58 -19.52 7.00
N GLU A 701 -44.89 -18.49 7.46
CA GLU A 701 -43.97 -17.71 6.63
C GLU A 701 -42.58 -17.76 7.27
N ASN A 702 -41.54 -17.99 6.46
CA ASN A 702 -40.13 -17.96 6.82
C ASN A 702 -39.72 -18.83 8.02
N PHE A 703 -40.25 -20.05 8.12
CA PHE A 703 -39.88 -20.98 9.19
C PHE A 703 -38.51 -21.59 8.91
N VAL A 704 -37.52 -21.20 9.73
CA VAL A 704 -36.12 -21.58 9.54
C VAL A 704 -35.85 -22.96 10.12
N ILE A 705 -35.22 -23.83 9.35
CA ILE A 705 -34.81 -25.17 9.77
C ILE A 705 -33.37 -25.47 9.38
N HIS A 706 -32.73 -26.35 10.13
CA HIS A 706 -31.43 -26.92 9.76
C HIS A 706 -31.66 -28.31 9.15
N SER A 707 -31.12 -28.52 7.95
CA SER A 707 -31.25 -29.77 7.20
C SER A 707 -29.89 -30.36 6.85
N ALA A 708 -29.78 -31.69 6.81
CA ALA A 708 -28.52 -32.37 6.54
C ALA A 708 -28.22 -32.42 5.02
N GLY A 709 -27.09 -31.86 4.60
CA GLY A 709 -26.65 -31.91 3.20
C GLY A 709 -26.00 -33.24 2.80
N LYS A 710 -25.80 -33.42 1.48
CA LYS A 710 -25.21 -34.61 0.84
C LYS A 710 -23.78 -34.95 1.31
N ASP A 711 -23.05 -33.95 1.84
CA ASP A 711 -21.63 -34.02 2.23
C ASP A 711 -21.40 -33.79 3.74
N LEU A 712 -22.36 -34.12 4.62
CA LEU A 712 -22.32 -33.85 6.08
C LEU A 712 -22.34 -32.36 6.49
N ASN A 713 -22.40 -31.41 5.54
CA ASN A 713 -22.62 -30.00 5.85
C ASN A 713 -24.09 -29.71 6.18
N THR A 714 -24.34 -29.06 7.32
CA THR A 714 -25.66 -28.54 7.71
C THR A 714 -26.03 -27.35 6.84
N ARG A 715 -27.18 -27.43 6.16
CA ARG A 715 -27.80 -26.33 5.41
C ARG A 715 -28.87 -25.66 6.25
N THR A 716 -29.07 -24.37 6.07
CA THR A 716 -30.18 -23.65 6.70
C THR A 716 -31.22 -23.31 5.63
N LEU A 717 -32.43 -23.82 5.81
CA LEU A 717 -33.54 -23.66 4.87
C LEU A 717 -34.62 -22.79 5.51
N SER A 718 -35.29 -21.97 4.71
CA SER A 718 -36.49 -21.23 5.09
C SER A 718 -37.71 -21.88 4.40
N ILE A 719 -38.74 -22.21 5.17
CA ILE A 719 -39.98 -22.82 4.68
C ILE A 719 -41.15 -21.87 4.90
N SER A 720 -41.84 -21.53 3.81
CA SER A 720 -43.12 -20.83 3.83
C SER A 720 -44.20 -21.75 3.26
N ALA A 721 -45.31 -21.93 3.96
CA ALA A 721 -46.36 -22.88 3.56
C ALA A 721 -47.76 -22.39 3.94
N GLN A 722 -48.77 -22.75 3.15
CA GLN A 722 -50.18 -22.42 3.38
C GLN A 722 -51.08 -23.63 3.12
N LEU A 723 -52.15 -23.74 3.91
CA LEU A 723 -53.21 -24.73 3.69
C LEU A 723 -54.17 -24.26 2.59
N VAL A 724 -54.37 -25.09 1.57
CA VAL A 724 -55.25 -24.83 0.42
C VAL A 724 -56.30 -25.94 0.33
N GLN A 725 -57.58 -25.57 0.24
CA GLN A 725 -58.67 -26.52 -0.01
C GLN A 725 -59.05 -26.56 -1.48
N ASP A 726 -59.10 -27.76 -2.06
CA ASP A 726 -59.62 -27.97 -3.40
C ASP A 726 -61.16 -27.94 -3.38
N PRO A 727 -61.81 -27.00 -4.11
CA PRO A 727 -63.27 -26.85 -4.12
C PRO A 727 -64.01 -28.06 -4.67
N ILE A 728 -63.34 -28.93 -5.45
CA ILE A 728 -63.99 -30.02 -6.20
C ILE A 728 -63.96 -31.33 -5.41
N ASN A 729 -62.87 -31.62 -4.69
CA ASN A 729 -62.66 -32.91 -4.02
C ASN A 729 -62.65 -32.86 -2.47
N GLN A 730 -62.85 -31.68 -1.85
CA GLN A 730 -62.77 -31.48 -0.38
C GLN A 730 -61.44 -31.94 0.26
N LEU A 731 -60.38 -32.13 -0.53
CA LEU A 731 -59.05 -32.48 -0.03
C LEU A 731 -58.28 -31.21 0.34
N THR A 732 -57.59 -31.26 1.48
CA THR A 732 -56.74 -30.15 1.96
C THR A 732 -55.28 -30.45 1.64
N TYR A 733 -54.61 -29.50 0.98
CA TYR A 733 -53.21 -29.56 0.58
C TYR A 733 -52.41 -28.51 1.33
N VAL A 734 -51.08 -28.71 1.36
CA VAL A 734 -50.12 -27.71 1.83
C VAL A 734 -49.27 -27.30 0.65
N ASP A 735 -49.42 -26.05 0.22
CA ASP A 735 -48.61 -25.43 -0.82
C ASP A 735 -47.55 -24.57 -0.17
N GLY A 736 -46.31 -24.66 -0.65
CA GLY A 736 -45.23 -23.91 -0.02
C GLY A 736 -43.97 -23.78 -0.87
N VAL A 737 -43.06 -22.99 -0.34
CA VAL A 737 -41.78 -22.64 -0.92
C VAL A 737 -40.68 -22.93 0.09
N ILE A 738 -39.57 -23.49 -0.39
CA ILE A 738 -38.38 -23.83 0.37
C ILE A 738 -37.21 -23.09 -0.27
N ASP A 739 -36.54 -22.25 0.52
CA ASP A 739 -35.39 -21.47 0.09
C ASP A 739 -34.13 -21.83 0.90
N GLU A 740 -32.95 -21.84 0.28
CA GLU A 740 -31.69 -22.10 0.97
C GLU A 740 -31.04 -20.77 1.39
N ILE A 741 -31.16 -20.44 2.68
CA ILE A 741 -30.67 -19.17 3.26
C ILE A 741 -29.32 -19.31 3.95
N THR A 742 -28.59 -20.42 3.75
CA THR A 742 -27.33 -20.72 4.46
C THR A 742 -26.31 -19.57 4.42
N HIS A 743 -26.13 -18.92 3.25
CA HIS A 743 -25.19 -17.81 3.09
C HIS A 743 -25.71 -16.51 3.72
N THR A 744 -26.98 -16.16 3.44
CA THR A 744 -27.64 -14.94 3.92
C THR A 744 -27.75 -14.92 5.44
N HIS A 745 -28.15 -16.05 6.05
CA HIS A 745 -28.29 -16.17 7.51
C HIS A 745 -26.94 -16.05 8.25
N LYS A 746 -25.86 -16.59 7.66
CA LYS A 746 -24.51 -16.46 8.22
C LYS A 746 -24.03 -15.00 8.21
N GLN A 747 -24.31 -14.27 7.12
CA GLN A 747 -23.98 -12.85 7.02
C GLN A 747 -24.78 -11.98 8.00
N GLU A 748 -26.03 -12.35 8.28
CA GLU A 748 -26.89 -11.62 9.22
C GLU A 748 -26.44 -11.79 10.67
N ILE A 749 -26.05 -13.00 11.07
CA ILE A 749 -25.42 -13.26 12.39
C ILE A 749 -24.09 -12.50 12.54
N GLU A 750 -23.26 -12.48 11.48
CA GLU A 750 -22.02 -11.70 11.47
C GLU A 750 -22.28 -10.20 11.62
N ARG A 751 -23.35 -9.68 10.99
CA ARG A 751 -23.79 -8.28 11.11
C ARG A 751 -24.35 -7.96 12.50
N GLU A 752 -25.20 -8.80 13.07
CA GLU A 752 -25.73 -8.61 14.44
C GLU A 752 -24.60 -8.62 15.48
N THR A 753 -23.63 -9.52 15.32
CA THR A 753 -22.44 -9.57 16.17
C THR A 753 -21.59 -8.28 16.04
N LEU A 754 -21.51 -7.71 14.83
CA LEU A 754 -20.83 -6.44 14.58
C LEU A 754 -21.57 -5.25 15.22
N ILE A 755 -22.91 -5.24 15.16
CA ILE A 755 -23.76 -4.23 15.80
C ILE A 755 -23.62 -4.30 17.33
N GLN A 756 -23.63 -5.51 17.90
CA GLN A 756 -23.46 -5.72 19.34
C GLN A 756 -22.06 -5.29 19.82
N LYS A 757 -21.03 -5.49 18.99
CA LYS A 757 -19.67 -4.97 19.23
C LYS A 757 -19.61 -3.44 19.13
N LEU A 758 -20.27 -2.82 18.16
CA LEU A 758 -20.35 -1.36 18.02
C LEU A 758 -21.09 -0.69 19.18
N GLN A 759 -22.16 -1.31 19.68
CA GLN A 759 -22.91 -0.85 20.85
C GLN A 759 -22.04 -0.86 22.12
N SER A 760 -21.14 -1.85 22.28
CA SER A 760 -20.20 -1.89 23.41
C SER A 760 -19.21 -0.72 23.44
N SER A 761 -18.82 -0.21 22.26
CA SER A 761 -17.94 0.95 22.09
C SER A 761 -18.64 2.29 22.39
N LEU A 762 -19.96 2.35 22.25
CA LEU A 762 -20.78 3.55 22.45
C LEU A 762 -21.19 3.80 23.92
N LEU A 763 -21.16 2.77 24.77
CA LEU A 763 -21.55 2.86 26.18
C LEU A 763 -20.75 3.90 26.99
N PHE A 764 -19.50 4.18 26.59
CA PHE A 764 -18.64 5.15 27.27
C PHE A 764 -19.08 6.61 27.08
N LEU A 765 -19.54 6.97 25.87
CA LEU A 765 -19.98 8.34 25.61
C LEU A 765 -21.14 8.73 26.55
N HIS A 766 -21.88 7.72 27.03
CA HIS A 766 -22.98 7.84 27.97
C HIS A 766 -22.58 7.71 29.45
N GLU A 767 -21.30 7.69 29.81
CA GLU A 767 -20.86 7.85 31.20
C GLU A 767 -20.79 9.32 31.63
N PRO A 768 -21.07 9.64 32.90
CA PRO A 768 -20.93 10.99 33.44
C PRO A 768 -19.47 11.36 33.71
N VAL A 769 -19.08 12.62 33.46
CA VAL A 769 -17.71 13.13 33.68
C VAL A 769 -17.19 12.95 35.12
N SER A 770 -18.07 12.78 36.11
CA SER A 770 -17.71 12.41 37.49
C SER A 770 -16.90 11.11 37.61
N SER A 771 -17.01 10.18 36.64
CA SER A 771 -16.28 8.91 36.67
C SER A 771 -14.77 9.06 36.42
N LEU A 772 -14.33 10.20 35.87
CA LEU A 772 -12.97 10.39 35.35
C LEU A 772 -11.92 10.76 36.42
N GLY A 773 -12.33 11.29 37.58
CA GLY A 773 -11.50 11.52 38.79
C GLY A 773 -10.13 12.21 38.59
N TYR A 774 -10.04 13.53 38.85
CA TYR A 774 -8.76 14.28 38.82
C TYR A 774 -8.71 15.41 39.85
N ASP A 775 -7.48 15.74 40.28
CA ASP A 775 -7.14 16.77 41.28
C ASP A 775 -6.77 18.09 40.57
N ALA A 776 -7.46 19.19 40.87
CA ALA A 776 -7.21 20.49 40.23
C ALA A 776 -6.13 21.29 40.96
N LEU A 777 -5.15 21.84 40.23
CA LEU A 777 -4.24 22.85 40.80
C LEU A 777 -4.99 24.17 40.96
N ILE A 778 -5.10 24.66 42.19
CA ILE A 778 -5.72 25.95 42.51
C ILE A 778 -4.63 26.91 42.99
N CYS A 779 -4.56 28.08 42.37
CA CYS A 779 -3.58 29.12 42.67
C CYS A 779 -4.29 30.44 43.02
N ASP A 780 -3.73 31.18 43.99
CA ASP A 780 -4.22 32.51 44.33
C ASP A 780 -3.97 33.53 43.21
N MET A 781 -4.93 34.43 42.97
CA MET A 781 -4.88 35.45 41.92
C MET A 781 -3.65 36.39 41.98
N GLY A 782 -3.04 36.55 43.16
CA GLY A 782 -1.83 37.34 43.40
C GLY A 782 -0.52 36.57 43.18
N MET A 783 -0.57 35.24 42.98
CA MET A 783 0.62 34.44 42.65
C MET A 783 1.27 34.99 41.38
N ASN A 784 2.60 34.98 41.29
CA ASN A 784 3.28 35.45 40.09
C ASN A 784 3.34 34.35 39.01
N ILE A 785 3.51 34.78 37.75
CA ILE A 785 3.52 33.89 36.58
C ILE A 785 4.65 32.86 36.65
N GLU A 786 5.83 33.24 37.15
CA GLU A 786 6.96 32.33 37.31
C GLU A 786 6.66 31.18 38.28
N GLN A 787 6.06 31.49 39.44
CA GLN A 787 5.67 30.51 40.46
C GLN A 787 4.59 29.59 39.92
N LEU A 788 3.60 30.12 39.19
CA LEU A 788 2.59 29.32 38.53
C LEU A 788 3.21 28.34 37.53
N ALA A 789 4.09 28.82 36.64
CA ALA A 789 4.75 27.98 35.66
C ALA A 789 5.58 26.86 36.33
N ARG A 790 6.30 27.17 37.42
CA ARG A 790 7.02 26.17 38.22
C ARG A 790 6.07 25.17 38.87
N GLN A 791 4.94 25.60 39.43
CA GLN A 791 3.96 24.70 40.03
C GLN A 791 3.31 23.78 38.99
N MET A 792 2.88 24.34 37.85
CA MET A 792 2.33 23.57 36.73
C MET A 792 3.34 22.53 36.22
N THR A 793 4.61 22.91 36.09
CA THR A 793 5.71 22.00 35.70
C THR A 793 5.92 20.91 36.74
N SER A 794 6.01 21.26 38.03
CA SER A 794 6.27 20.29 39.11
C SER A 794 5.14 19.27 39.28
N ARG A 795 3.89 19.71 39.10
CA ARG A 795 2.70 18.84 39.19
C ARG A 795 2.32 18.18 37.87
N LYS A 796 3.04 18.47 36.79
CA LYS A 796 2.77 17.95 35.44
C LYS A 796 1.34 18.22 34.96
N VAL A 797 0.79 19.40 35.29
CA VAL A 797 -0.56 19.82 34.89
C VAL A 797 -0.50 20.87 33.78
N THR A 798 -1.47 20.84 32.87
CA THR A 798 -1.55 21.73 31.70
C THR A 798 -2.42 22.97 31.94
N ALA A 799 -3.09 23.03 33.08
CA ALA A 799 -3.92 24.15 33.51
C ALA A 799 -3.95 24.29 35.04
N ALA A 800 -4.21 25.51 35.50
CA ALA A 800 -4.45 25.84 36.91
C ALA A 800 -5.68 26.74 37.05
N LEU A 801 -6.51 26.46 38.04
CA LEU A 801 -7.63 27.31 38.43
C LEU A 801 -7.13 28.49 39.26
N VAL A 802 -7.70 29.67 39.02
CA VAL A 802 -7.36 30.90 39.75
C VAL A 802 -8.44 31.20 40.78
N SER A 803 -8.06 31.32 42.05
CA SER A 803 -8.95 31.69 43.15
C SER A 803 -8.75 33.15 43.58
N SER A 804 -9.85 33.80 43.97
CA SER A 804 -9.82 35.08 44.71
C SER A 804 -9.63 34.86 46.21
N GLY A 805 -9.37 35.92 46.98
CA GLY A 805 -9.09 35.87 48.42
C GLY A 805 -10.18 35.18 49.28
N ASP A 806 -11.42 35.10 48.77
CA ASP A 806 -12.53 34.37 49.39
C ASP A 806 -12.61 32.88 48.97
N SER A 807 -11.54 32.32 48.40
CA SER A 807 -11.45 30.94 47.86
C SER A 807 -12.43 30.64 46.71
N THR A 808 -13.00 31.67 46.09
CA THR A 808 -13.89 31.54 44.93
C THR A 808 -13.06 31.42 43.65
N ILE A 809 -13.33 30.41 42.81
CA ILE A 809 -12.66 30.23 41.52
C ILE A 809 -13.20 31.24 40.51
N ILE A 810 -12.31 32.07 39.96
CA ILE A 810 -12.65 33.19 39.07
C ILE A 810 -12.16 33.02 37.63
N GLY A 811 -11.20 32.13 37.38
CA GLY A 811 -10.62 31.91 36.06
C GLY A 811 -9.72 30.69 35.97
N ILE A 812 -9.09 30.50 34.82
CA ILE A 812 -8.14 29.42 34.54
C ILE A 812 -6.93 29.96 33.78
N VAL A 813 -5.75 29.40 34.02
CA VAL A 813 -4.55 29.65 33.21
C VAL A 813 -4.10 28.32 32.60
N THR A 814 -3.85 28.31 31.29
CA THR A 814 -3.44 27.13 30.53
C THR A 814 -2.08 27.33 29.86
N ASP A 815 -1.49 26.25 29.33
CA ASP A 815 -0.28 26.33 28.47
C ASP A 815 -0.46 27.25 27.25
N HIS A 816 -1.70 27.44 26.78
CA HIS A 816 -1.99 28.39 25.71
C HIS A 816 -1.86 29.82 26.21
N ASP A 817 -2.43 30.15 27.37
CA ASP A 817 -2.33 31.49 27.97
C ASP A 817 -0.88 31.86 28.28
N LEU A 818 -0.07 30.91 28.75
CA LEU A 818 1.37 31.11 28.96
C LEU A 818 2.11 31.42 27.65
N ARG A 819 1.83 30.69 26.56
CA ARG A 819 2.48 30.94 25.27
C ARG A 819 2.01 32.24 24.61
N GLU A 820 0.71 32.50 24.65
CA GLU A 820 0.11 33.65 23.98
C GLU A 820 0.35 34.95 24.75
N ARG A 821 0.06 34.98 26.05
CA ARG A 821 0.05 36.23 26.82
C ARG A 821 1.38 36.51 27.53
N VAL A 822 2.15 35.47 27.85
CA VAL A 822 3.48 35.63 28.47
C VAL A 822 4.57 35.69 27.42
N LEU A 823 4.73 34.63 26.60
CA LEU A 823 5.83 34.56 25.63
C LEU A 823 5.62 35.48 24.43
N ALA A 824 4.46 35.40 23.76
CA ALA A 824 4.19 36.26 22.61
C ALA A 824 3.81 37.70 23.02
N GLY A 825 3.01 37.84 24.09
CA GLY A 825 2.61 39.13 24.65
C GLY A 825 3.70 39.90 25.42
N LYS A 826 4.86 39.27 25.70
CA LYS A 826 6.00 39.84 26.46
C LYS A 826 5.63 40.33 27.87
N SER A 827 4.72 39.65 28.56
CA SER A 827 4.39 39.97 29.96
C SER A 827 5.59 39.69 30.89
N GLN A 828 5.77 40.51 31.93
CA GLN A 828 6.84 40.30 32.91
C GLN A 828 6.53 39.11 33.82
N LEU A 829 7.52 38.26 34.10
CA LEU A 829 7.34 37.01 34.85
C LEU A 829 6.92 37.19 36.32
N ASP A 830 7.14 38.38 36.87
CA ASP A 830 6.75 38.79 38.22
C ASP A 830 5.31 39.33 38.29
N SER A 831 4.63 39.47 37.15
CA SER A 831 3.24 39.92 37.09
C SER A 831 2.30 38.89 37.74
N PRO A 832 1.20 39.33 38.38
CA PRO A 832 0.21 38.43 38.97
C PRO A 832 -0.52 37.57 37.92
N ILE A 833 -0.86 36.32 38.26
CA ILE A 833 -1.49 35.38 37.30
C ILE A 833 -2.87 35.81 36.81
N HIS A 834 -3.61 36.63 37.57
CA HIS A 834 -4.91 37.14 37.12
C HIS A 834 -4.81 38.05 35.88
N THR A 835 -3.63 38.58 35.55
CA THR A 835 -3.44 39.38 34.34
C THR A 835 -3.38 38.53 33.08
N ILE A 836 -3.13 37.22 33.20
CA ILE A 836 -3.02 36.29 32.07
C ILE A 836 -4.13 35.23 32.05
N MET A 837 -4.96 35.13 33.09
CA MET A 837 -6.03 34.13 33.16
C MET A 837 -7.13 34.35 32.13
N SER A 838 -7.76 33.27 31.69
CA SER A 838 -8.98 33.28 30.90
C SER A 838 -10.21 33.24 31.82
N ALA A 839 -11.12 34.19 31.60
CA ALA A 839 -12.38 34.35 32.32
C ALA A 839 -13.47 34.92 31.38
N PRO A 840 -14.75 34.55 31.53
CA PRO A 840 -15.32 33.68 32.57
C PRO A 840 -14.95 32.20 32.38
N LEU A 841 -14.89 31.46 33.49
CA LEU A 841 -14.61 30.02 33.48
C LEU A 841 -15.78 29.25 32.85
N THR A 842 -15.50 28.43 31.83
CA THR A 842 -16.49 27.52 31.23
C THR A 842 -16.69 26.30 32.13
N LYS A 843 -17.93 26.07 32.55
CA LYS A 843 -18.31 25.04 33.55
C LYS A 843 -19.27 24.02 32.99
N ILE A 844 -19.19 22.80 33.53
CA ILE A 844 -20.16 21.72 33.29
C ILE A 844 -20.53 21.04 34.61
N PRO A 845 -21.78 20.58 34.78
CA PRO A 845 -22.16 19.73 35.90
C PRO A 845 -21.41 18.38 35.93
N GLU A 846 -21.16 17.83 37.11
CA GLU A 846 -20.49 16.53 37.30
C GLU A 846 -21.19 15.32 36.64
N HIS A 847 -22.49 15.44 36.35
CA HIS A 847 -23.31 14.40 35.73
C HIS A 847 -23.41 14.53 34.20
N THR A 848 -22.78 15.56 33.61
CA THR A 848 -22.74 15.75 32.16
C THR A 848 -22.08 14.55 31.48
N LEU A 849 -22.67 14.07 30.38
CA LEU A 849 -22.16 12.92 29.67
C LEU A 849 -20.88 13.29 28.91
N ILE A 850 -20.01 12.31 28.67
CA ILE A 850 -18.70 12.60 28.09
C ILE A 850 -18.79 13.12 26.65
N TYR A 851 -19.76 12.66 25.85
CA TYR A 851 -19.99 13.26 24.53
C TYR A 851 -20.44 14.73 24.64
N GLU A 852 -21.22 15.08 25.66
CA GLU A 852 -21.70 16.45 25.88
C GLU A 852 -20.55 17.36 26.33
N ALA A 853 -19.63 16.83 27.12
CA ALA A 853 -18.42 17.55 27.51
C ALA A 853 -17.51 17.83 26.31
N LEU A 854 -17.34 16.86 25.39
CA LEU A 854 -16.59 17.04 24.14
C LEU A 854 -17.23 18.08 23.23
N LEU A 855 -18.55 18.03 23.03
CA LEU A 855 -19.30 19.02 22.26
C LEU A 855 -19.16 20.42 22.86
N LYS A 856 -19.24 20.55 24.19
CA LYS A 856 -19.05 21.84 24.87
C LYS A 856 -17.64 22.40 24.71
N MET A 857 -16.61 21.55 24.70
CA MET A 857 -15.24 21.98 24.41
C MET A 857 -15.11 22.55 22.99
N GLU A 858 -15.71 21.87 22.01
CA GLU A 858 -15.69 22.29 20.60
C GLU A 858 -16.49 23.59 20.38
N GLU A 859 -17.72 23.66 20.90
CA GLU A 859 -18.61 24.83 20.80
C GLU A 859 -17.95 26.10 21.37
N HIS A 860 -17.27 25.98 22.52
CA HIS A 860 -16.65 27.12 23.19
C HIS A 860 -15.19 27.34 22.76
N GLY A 861 -14.64 26.49 21.88
CA GLY A 861 -13.23 26.54 21.45
C GLY A 861 -12.21 26.36 22.58
N VAL A 862 -12.61 25.73 23.70
CA VAL A 862 -11.77 25.54 24.89
C VAL A 862 -11.29 24.10 25.00
N ARG A 863 -10.07 23.91 25.50
CA ARG A 863 -9.48 22.58 25.70
C ARG A 863 -9.68 22.01 27.10
N HIS A 864 -10.20 22.82 28.01
CA HIS A 864 -10.40 22.52 29.42
C HIS A 864 -11.79 22.97 29.86
N LEU A 865 -12.49 22.15 30.64
CA LEU A 865 -13.77 22.49 31.27
C LEU A 865 -13.68 22.29 32.78
N ALA A 866 -14.24 23.22 33.54
CA ALA A 866 -14.37 23.05 34.98
C ALA A 866 -15.61 22.24 35.32
N VAL A 867 -15.49 21.31 36.28
CA VAL A 867 -16.58 20.44 36.71
C VAL A 867 -17.18 20.97 38.01
N GLU A 868 -18.49 21.17 38.01
CA GLU A 868 -19.27 21.74 39.09
C GLU A 868 -20.08 20.63 39.80
N ASP A 869 -19.95 20.55 41.13
CA ASP A 869 -20.75 19.65 41.96
C ASP A 869 -22.21 20.13 42.08
N ARG A 870 -23.06 19.32 42.71
CA ARG A 870 -24.47 19.67 42.96
C ARG A 870 -24.67 20.93 43.80
N ASN A 871 -23.65 21.38 44.54
CA ASN A 871 -23.69 22.55 45.40
C ASN A 871 -23.12 23.81 44.73
N GLY A 872 -22.77 23.73 43.44
CA GLY A 872 -22.25 24.84 42.66
C GLY A 872 -20.75 25.11 42.87
N ARG A 873 -20.01 24.16 43.45
CA ARG A 873 -18.58 24.27 43.70
C ARG A 873 -17.79 23.59 42.59
N ILE A 874 -16.71 24.23 42.16
CA ILE A 874 -15.78 23.63 41.19
C ILE A 874 -14.94 22.57 41.92
N VAL A 875 -15.11 21.31 41.52
CA VAL A 875 -14.45 20.16 42.13
C VAL A 875 -13.27 19.66 41.32
N SER A 876 -13.26 19.85 40.00
CA SER A 876 -12.17 19.41 39.14
C SER A 876 -12.11 20.18 37.81
N VAL A 877 -11.07 19.92 37.01
CA VAL A 877 -10.93 20.38 35.63
C VAL A 877 -10.66 19.16 34.75
N ILE A 878 -11.40 19.06 33.65
CA ILE A 878 -11.20 18.02 32.63
C ILE A 878 -10.60 18.66 31.38
N ASP A 879 -9.72 17.95 30.70
CA ASP A 879 -9.13 18.40 29.43
C ASP A 879 -9.50 17.47 28.26
N ASN A 880 -9.36 17.98 27.03
CA ASN A 880 -9.69 17.23 25.82
C ASN A 880 -8.85 15.95 25.68
N LYS A 881 -7.59 15.92 26.16
CA LYS A 881 -6.78 14.69 26.15
C LYS A 881 -7.35 13.65 27.11
N SER A 882 -7.89 14.04 28.26
CA SER A 882 -8.57 13.16 29.21
C SER A 882 -9.89 12.61 28.65
N LEU A 883 -10.61 13.39 27.84
CA LEU A 883 -11.87 12.95 27.21
C LEU A 883 -11.66 12.09 25.95
N VAL A 884 -10.65 12.40 25.13
CA VAL A 884 -10.30 11.66 23.89
C VAL A 884 -9.55 10.35 24.19
N GLN A 885 -9.16 10.10 25.43
CA GLN A 885 -8.44 8.89 25.81
C GLN A 885 -9.23 7.59 25.62
N PHE A 886 -10.54 7.59 25.33
CA PHE A 886 -11.34 6.36 25.35
C PHE A 886 -11.31 5.44 24.13
N GLN A 887 -10.80 5.88 22.97
CA GLN A 887 -10.32 4.91 21.97
C GLN A 887 -9.11 4.09 22.50
N ARG A 888 -8.55 4.46 23.67
CA ARG A 888 -7.39 3.84 24.33
C ARG A 888 -7.70 3.23 25.71
N TYR A 889 -8.95 3.05 26.11
CA TYR A 889 -9.27 2.64 27.50
C TYR A 889 -9.16 1.14 27.81
N GLY A 890 -9.17 0.25 26.81
CA GLY A 890 -8.81 -1.16 27.04
C GLY A 890 -7.46 -1.31 27.78
N PRO A 891 -6.37 -0.73 27.26
CA PRO A 891 -5.07 -0.76 27.93
C PRO A 891 -5.00 -0.05 29.27
N ILE A 892 -5.61 1.14 29.42
CA ILE A 892 -5.46 1.95 30.65
C ILE A 892 -6.14 1.28 31.84
N VAL A 893 -7.34 0.72 31.63
CA VAL A 893 -8.07 -0.02 32.68
C VAL A 893 -7.29 -1.28 33.06
N ILE A 894 -6.81 -2.04 32.08
CA ILE A 894 -5.99 -3.22 32.33
C ILE A 894 -4.68 -2.85 33.06
N ASN A 895 -3.98 -1.80 32.64
CA ASN A 895 -2.77 -1.34 33.32
C ASN A 895 -3.04 -0.95 34.78
N ARG A 896 -4.19 -0.34 35.06
CA ARG A 896 -4.59 0.02 36.44
C ARG A 896 -4.97 -1.21 37.26
N GLU A 897 -5.64 -2.19 36.67
CA GLU A 897 -5.93 -3.49 37.30
C GLU A 897 -4.62 -4.22 37.62
N ILE A 898 -3.69 -4.31 36.65
CA ILE A 898 -2.35 -4.88 36.84
C ILE A 898 -1.61 -4.17 37.98
N ALA A 899 -1.55 -2.83 37.97
CA ALA A 899 -0.84 -2.06 39.00
C ALA A 899 -1.41 -2.27 40.41
N ARG A 900 -2.69 -2.66 40.54
CA ARG A 900 -3.35 -2.92 41.82
C ARG A 900 -3.36 -4.40 42.22
N ALA A 901 -3.05 -5.30 41.30
CA ALA A 901 -3.10 -6.73 41.52
C ALA A 901 -2.24 -7.13 42.72
N THR A 902 -2.80 -7.92 43.63
CA THR A 902 -2.16 -8.28 44.90
C THR A 902 -1.41 -9.61 44.84
N SER A 903 -1.59 -10.38 43.77
CA SER A 903 -0.90 -11.65 43.54
C SER A 903 -0.51 -11.83 42.07
N VAL A 904 0.42 -12.78 41.81
CA VAL A 904 0.88 -13.12 40.47
C VAL A 904 -0.27 -13.70 39.62
N GLU A 905 -1.18 -14.46 40.24
CA GLU A 905 -2.36 -15.04 39.59
C GLU A 905 -3.37 -13.97 39.17
N GLU A 906 -3.52 -12.90 39.95
CA GLU A 906 -4.39 -11.77 39.62
C GLU A 906 -3.84 -10.98 38.42
N VAL A 907 -2.51 -10.79 38.37
CA VAL A 907 -1.82 -10.23 37.20
C VAL A 907 -2.08 -11.09 35.96
N ALA A 908 -1.90 -12.41 36.06
CA ALA A 908 -2.10 -13.33 34.94
C ALA A 908 -3.56 -13.37 34.45
N ARG A 909 -4.55 -13.38 35.36
CA ARG A 909 -5.97 -13.32 34.99
C ARG A 909 -6.32 -12.04 34.22
N THR A 910 -5.67 -10.93 34.59
CA THR A 910 -5.92 -9.64 33.93
C THR A 910 -5.40 -9.65 32.49
N THR A 911 -4.27 -10.31 32.21
CA THR A 911 -3.69 -10.38 30.85
C THR A 911 -4.46 -11.30 29.90
N GLU A 912 -5.31 -12.21 30.38
CA GLU A 912 -6.18 -13.06 29.54
C GLU A 912 -7.14 -12.25 28.63
N ARG A 913 -7.45 -11.00 29.01
CA ARG A 913 -8.31 -10.08 28.24
C ARG A 913 -7.59 -9.42 27.06
N THR A 914 -6.26 -9.55 26.96
CA THR A 914 -5.42 -8.87 25.96
C THR A 914 -5.79 -9.20 24.51
N PRO A 915 -6.00 -10.48 24.10
CA PRO A 915 -6.33 -10.80 22.72
C PRO A 915 -7.65 -10.17 22.25
N ALA A 916 -8.65 -10.04 23.13
CA ALA A 916 -9.92 -9.41 22.83
C ALA A 916 -9.76 -7.91 22.54
N LEU A 917 -8.90 -7.21 23.29
CA LEU A 917 -8.60 -5.81 23.02
C LEU A 917 -7.82 -5.60 21.71
N VAL A 918 -6.82 -6.46 21.46
CA VAL A 918 -6.06 -6.40 20.21
C VAL A 918 -6.97 -6.63 19.00
N LYS A 919 -7.94 -7.54 19.11
CA LYS A 919 -8.97 -7.76 18.10
C LYS A 919 -9.72 -6.47 17.76
N ILE A 920 -10.25 -5.79 18.79
CA ILE A 920 -11.03 -4.55 18.63
C ILE A 920 -10.19 -3.46 17.95
N LEU A 921 -8.92 -3.30 18.34
CA LEU A 921 -8.04 -2.28 17.77
C LEU A 921 -7.68 -2.55 16.31
N ILE A 922 -7.44 -3.81 15.93
CA ILE A 922 -7.14 -4.17 14.54
C ILE A 922 -8.39 -4.09 13.67
N GLU A 923 -9.55 -4.56 14.16
CA GLU A 923 -10.83 -4.48 13.44
C GLU A 923 -11.28 -3.02 13.22
N SER A 924 -10.92 -2.10 14.12
CA SER A 924 -11.20 -0.66 13.99
C SER A 924 -10.21 0.12 13.10
N SER A 925 -9.39 -0.58 12.29
CA SER A 925 -8.38 0.03 11.42
C SER A 925 -7.30 0.86 12.15
N SER A 926 -6.97 0.50 13.39
CA SER A 926 -5.87 1.16 14.11
C SER A 926 -4.52 0.86 13.44
N ARG A 927 -3.63 1.85 13.39
CA ARG A 927 -2.25 1.63 12.91
C ARG A 927 -1.55 0.59 13.80
N PRO A 928 -0.81 -0.39 13.24
CA PRO A 928 -0.13 -1.44 14.00
C PRO A 928 0.74 -0.93 15.16
N ARG A 929 1.44 0.21 14.96
CA ARG A 929 2.23 0.90 16.00
C ARG A 929 1.43 1.18 17.28
N HIS A 930 0.14 1.51 17.18
CA HIS A 930 -0.68 1.76 18.38
C HIS A 930 -0.97 0.47 19.16
N VAL A 931 -1.18 -0.65 18.45
CA VAL A 931 -1.40 -1.96 19.05
C VAL A 931 -0.13 -2.47 19.74
N THR A 932 1.03 -2.35 19.08
CA THR A 932 2.31 -2.79 19.67
C THR A 932 2.71 -1.94 20.87
N ASN A 933 2.49 -0.61 20.82
CA ASN A 933 2.73 0.28 21.96
C ASN A 933 1.81 -0.04 23.15
N MET A 934 0.54 -0.37 22.89
CA MET A 934 -0.36 -0.88 23.92
C MET A 934 0.20 -2.15 24.56
N LEU A 935 0.56 -3.14 23.74
CA LEU A 935 1.08 -4.43 24.22
C LEU A 935 2.38 -4.26 25.02
N ALA A 936 3.26 -3.38 24.57
CA ALA A 936 4.48 -3.01 25.28
C ALA A 936 4.18 -2.39 26.65
N SER A 937 3.26 -1.41 26.69
CA SER A 937 2.85 -0.76 27.93
C SER A 937 2.23 -1.73 28.93
N MET A 938 1.43 -2.69 28.46
CA MET A 938 0.84 -3.73 29.31
C MET A 938 1.91 -4.69 29.84
N CYS A 939 2.83 -5.14 28.97
CA CYS A 939 3.94 -6.00 29.38
C CYS A 939 4.85 -5.32 30.41
N ASP A 940 5.13 -4.02 30.23
CA ASP A 940 5.89 -3.23 31.20
C ASP A 940 5.15 -3.11 32.54
N ALA A 941 3.84 -2.83 32.52
CA ALA A 941 3.03 -2.77 33.74
C ALA A 941 3.01 -4.12 34.49
N VAL A 942 2.90 -5.24 33.76
CA VAL A 942 3.01 -6.59 34.33
C VAL A 942 4.39 -6.78 34.96
N THR A 943 5.45 -6.46 34.24
CA THR A 943 6.84 -6.62 34.71
C THR A 943 7.08 -5.81 35.98
N ILE A 944 6.71 -4.52 35.98
CA ILE A 944 6.82 -3.63 37.14
C ILE A 944 6.08 -4.22 38.34
N ARG A 945 4.83 -4.65 38.15
CA ARG A 945 4.04 -5.18 39.25
C ARG A 945 4.60 -6.48 39.82
N LEU A 946 5.07 -7.38 38.95
CA LEU A 946 5.70 -8.63 39.39
C LEU A 946 6.98 -8.33 40.19
N ILE A 947 7.79 -7.36 39.77
CA ILE A 947 8.98 -6.95 40.52
C ILE A 947 8.57 -6.40 41.90
N GLU A 948 7.57 -5.54 42.00
CA GLU A 948 7.07 -5.01 43.28
C GLU A 948 6.59 -6.13 44.23
N LEU A 949 5.79 -7.09 43.71
CA LEU A 949 5.29 -8.22 44.48
C LEU A 949 6.43 -9.13 44.97
N VAL A 950 7.42 -9.38 44.13
CA VAL A 950 8.58 -10.22 44.49
C VAL A 950 9.50 -9.49 45.47
N LEU A 951 9.72 -8.19 45.33
CA LEU A 951 10.50 -7.40 46.30
C LEU A 951 9.80 -7.30 47.66
N ALA A 952 8.46 -7.27 47.69
CA ALA A 952 7.70 -7.40 48.94
C ALA A 952 7.93 -8.77 49.63
N GLU A 953 8.23 -9.83 48.89
CA GLU A 953 8.56 -11.16 49.41
C GLU A 953 10.04 -11.30 49.81
N LEU A 954 10.97 -10.87 48.95
CA LEU A 954 12.43 -11.05 49.13
C LEU A 954 13.06 -10.00 50.06
N GLY A 955 12.43 -8.83 50.24
CA GLY A 955 12.99 -7.68 50.94
C GLY A 955 13.64 -6.65 50.00
N PRO A 956 14.14 -5.53 50.55
CA PRO A 956 14.73 -4.46 49.76
C PRO A 956 15.98 -4.94 48.99
N PRO A 957 16.23 -4.41 47.79
CA PRO A 957 17.41 -4.79 47.01
C PRO A 957 18.70 -4.36 47.72
N PRO A 958 19.78 -5.15 47.65
CA PRO A 958 21.04 -4.87 48.35
C PRO A 958 21.80 -3.65 47.77
N VAL A 959 21.59 -3.36 46.49
CA VAL A 959 22.14 -2.19 45.77
C VAL A 959 21.11 -1.70 44.73
N PRO A 960 21.21 -0.46 44.24
CA PRO A 960 20.40 0.01 43.13
C PRO A 960 20.58 -0.87 41.88
N PHE A 961 19.49 -1.08 41.13
CA PHE A 961 19.48 -1.91 39.93
C PHE A 961 18.52 -1.38 38.88
N ALA A 962 18.67 -1.86 37.65
CA ALA A 962 17.79 -1.65 36.52
C ALA A 962 17.37 -3.00 35.95
N PHE A 963 16.07 -3.24 35.86
CA PHE A 963 15.50 -4.31 35.06
C PHE A 963 15.32 -3.81 33.63
N ILE A 964 16.00 -4.45 32.69
CA ILE A 964 16.01 -4.05 31.27
C ILE A 964 15.20 -5.03 30.42
N ALA A 965 14.45 -4.48 29.48
CA ALA A 965 13.87 -5.22 28.36
C ALA A 965 14.76 -5.09 27.13
N MET A 966 14.80 -6.14 26.32
CA MET A 966 15.59 -6.23 25.09
C MET A 966 14.72 -6.77 23.95
N GLY A 967 15.30 -6.90 22.76
CA GLY A 967 14.59 -7.49 21.63
C GLY A 967 13.27 -6.75 21.31
N SER A 968 12.20 -7.50 21.04
CA SER A 968 10.91 -6.89 20.65
C SER A 968 10.28 -6.05 21.76
N GLN A 969 10.49 -6.41 23.04
CA GLN A 969 10.03 -5.61 24.18
C GLN A 969 10.81 -4.31 24.33
N GLY A 970 12.13 -4.37 24.13
CA GLY A 970 13.01 -3.21 24.14
C GLY A 970 12.69 -2.20 23.04
N ARG A 971 12.29 -2.68 21.84
CA ARG A 971 11.81 -1.85 20.73
C ARG A 971 10.35 -1.40 20.84
N GLN A 972 9.59 -1.93 21.81
CA GLN A 972 8.15 -1.70 21.94
C GLN A 972 7.31 -2.23 20.76
N GLU A 973 7.75 -3.35 20.18
CA GLU A 973 7.18 -3.97 18.97
C GLU A 973 6.58 -5.37 19.27
N LEU A 974 6.09 -5.58 20.51
CA LEU A 974 5.54 -6.86 20.94
C LEU A 974 4.25 -7.19 20.18
N THR A 975 4.00 -8.49 20.03
CA THR A 975 2.74 -9.02 19.49
C THR A 975 2.12 -10.03 20.45
N LEU A 976 1.03 -10.70 20.06
CA LEU A 976 0.33 -11.68 20.90
C LEU A 976 1.15 -12.96 21.17
N THR A 977 2.16 -13.24 20.34
CA THR A 977 3.15 -14.30 20.56
C THR A 977 4.51 -13.64 20.75
N THR A 978 4.96 -13.54 22.01
CA THR A 978 6.26 -12.97 22.34
C THR A 978 6.99 -13.81 23.38
N ASP A 979 8.30 -13.91 23.20
CA ASP A 979 9.28 -14.40 24.14
C ASP A 979 9.64 -13.33 25.17
N GLN A 980 10.22 -13.76 26.29
CA GLN A 980 10.80 -12.90 27.31
C GLN A 980 12.28 -12.62 27.03
N ASP A 981 12.60 -11.40 26.59
CA ASP A 981 13.99 -10.95 26.42
C ASP A 981 14.31 -9.87 27.47
N ASN A 982 14.89 -10.26 28.61
CA ASN A 982 15.15 -9.35 29.73
C ASN A 982 16.44 -9.66 30.51
N GLY A 983 16.88 -8.68 31.30
CA GLY A 983 18.10 -8.77 32.10
C GLY A 983 18.10 -7.79 33.28
N ILE A 984 19.07 -7.94 34.17
CA ILE A 984 19.30 -7.07 35.32
C ILE A 984 20.72 -6.49 35.26
N ILE A 985 20.80 -5.16 35.39
CA ILE A 985 22.04 -4.43 35.61
C ILE A 985 21.98 -3.89 37.03
N TYR A 986 22.92 -4.27 37.89
CA TYR A 986 23.01 -3.71 39.25
C TYR A 986 24.28 -2.89 39.44
N GLN A 987 24.23 -1.94 40.37
CA GLN A 987 25.39 -1.12 40.72
C GLN A 987 26.49 -2.00 41.31
N ASP A 988 27.76 -1.73 40.97
CA ASP A 988 28.90 -2.43 41.53
C ASP A 988 28.90 -2.32 43.07
N PRO A 989 28.87 -3.45 43.81
CA PRO A 989 28.72 -3.41 45.25
C PRO A 989 29.99 -2.95 45.95
N VAL A 990 29.83 -2.05 46.94
CA VAL A 990 30.92 -1.51 47.76
C VAL A 990 31.09 -2.31 49.05
N ASP A 991 29.98 -2.65 49.71
CA ASP A 991 29.95 -3.28 51.05
C ASP A 991 29.54 -4.77 51.03
N HIS A 992 29.28 -5.33 49.85
CA HIS A 992 28.81 -6.72 49.66
C HIS A 992 29.66 -7.45 48.61
N SER A 993 29.72 -8.79 48.70
CA SER A 993 30.32 -9.61 47.64
C SER A 993 29.43 -9.60 46.38
N ASP A 994 30.04 -9.43 45.21
CA ASP A 994 29.33 -9.45 43.92
C ASP A 994 28.49 -10.73 43.73
N ASN A 995 28.99 -11.87 44.20
CA ASN A 995 28.27 -13.15 44.11
C ASN A 995 27.01 -13.19 45.01
N ASP A 996 27.05 -12.56 46.19
CA ASP A 996 25.90 -12.51 47.10
C ASP A 996 24.81 -11.59 46.54
N VAL A 997 25.22 -10.46 45.96
CA VAL A 997 24.33 -9.51 45.27
C VAL A 997 23.73 -10.14 44.02
N GLN A 998 24.54 -10.83 43.21
CA GLN A 998 24.07 -11.55 42.02
C GLN A 998 23.07 -12.64 42.41
N THR A 999 23.30 -13.38 43.50
CA THR A 999 22.39 -14.42 43.97
C THR A 999 21.01 -13.86 44.31
N PHE A 1000 20.94 -12.71 44.98
CA PHE A 1000 19.68 -12.02 45.25
C PHE A 1000 18.95 -11.67 43.94
N PHE A 1001 19.64 -11.04 42.99
CA PHE A 1001 19.02 -10.63 41.73
C PHE A 1001 18.66 -11.81 40.81
N LEU A 1002 19.37 -12.93 40.88
CA LEU A 1002 18.99 -14.17 40.18
C LEU A 1002 17.69 -14.75 40.75
N GLN A 1003 17.49 -14.70 42.07
CA GLN A 1003 16.23 -15.11 42.70
C GLN A 1003 15.06 -14.19 42.31
N LEU A 1004 15.30 -12.86 42.31
CA LEU A 1004 14.34 -11.87 41.81
C LEU A 1004 13.99 -12.16 40.34
N GLY A 1005 15.00 -12.27 39.48
CA GLY A 1005 14.85 -12.56 38.05
C GLY A 1005 14.05 -13.83 37.82
N LYS A 1006 14.38 -14.92 38.52
CA LYS A 1006 13.64 -16.19 38.42
C LYS A 1006 12.15 -16.02 38.72
N LYS A 1007 11.80 -15.41 39.86
CA LYS A 1007 10.39 -15.25 40.25
C LYS A 1007 9.62 -14.34 39.30
N VAL A 1008 10.25 -13.27 38.80
CA VAL A 1008 9.65 -12.37 37.80
C VAL A 1008 9.45 -13.10 36.47
N ASN A 1009 10.45 -13.86 35.99
CA ASN A 1009 10.33 -14.63 34.75
C ASN A 1009 9.27 -15.74 34.85
N ASP A 1010 9.16 -16.41 35.99
CA ASP A 1010 8.10 -17.38 36.28
C ASP A 1010 6.71 -16.71 36.23
N GLY A 1011 6.56 -15.53 36.83
CA GLY A 1011 5.31 -14.76 36.81
C GLY A 1011 4.92 -14.23 35.43
N LEU A 1012 5.90 -13.78 34.64
CA LEU A 1012 5.69 -13.39 33.24
C LEU A 1012 5.21 -14.57 32.40
N ASN A 1013 5.79 -15.76 32.62
CA ASN A 1013 5.35 -16.99 31.95
C ASN A 1013 3.92 -17.37 32.34
N LEU A 1014 3.53 -17.19 33.60
CA LEU A 1014 2.13 -17.39 34.02
C LEU A 1014 1.18 -16.38 33.35
N ALA A 1015 1.62 -15.13 33.16
CA ALA A 1015 0.84 -14.08 32.52
C ALA A 1015 0.77 -14.19 30.97
N GLY A 1016 1.34 -15.24 30.38
CA GLY A 1016 1.27 -15.53 28.93
C GLY A 1016 2.50 -15.12 28.13
N TYR A 1017 3.58 -14.65 28.76
CA TYR A 1017 4.84 -14.31 28.11
C TYR A 1017 5.82 -15.50 28.21
N HIS A 1018 5.96 -16.30 27.16
CA HIS A 1018 6.71 -17.55 27.24
C HIS A 1018 8.22 -17.36 27.47
N TYR A 1019 8.85 -18.32 28.15
CA TYR A 1019 10.31 -18.36 28.29
C TYR A 1019 11.02 -18.28 26.94
N CYS A 1020 12.10 -17.50 26.89
CA CYS A 1020 12.94 -17.39 25.71
C CYS A 1020 13.74 -18.67 25.49
N GLN A 1021 13.69 -19.22 24.27
CA GLN A 1021 14.42 -20.44 23.88
C GLN A 1021 15.95 -20.24 23.93
N GLY A 1022 16.43 -19.02 23.68
CA GLY A 1022 17.85 -18.64 23.79
C GLY A 1022 18.30 -18.36 25.22
N ASN A 1023 17.44 -18.56 26.22
CA ASN A 1023 17.72 -18.31 27.63
C ASN A 1023 18.17 -16.87 27.94
N VAL A 1024 17.66 -15.87 27.19
CA VAL A 1024 17.93 -14.44 27.37
C VAL A 1024 17.00 -13.82 28.42
N MET A 1025 17.20 -14.20 29.67
CA MET A 1025 16.33 -13.84 30.78
C MET A 1025 17.11 -13.45 32.05
N ALA A 1026 16.51 -12.61 32.88
CA ALA A 1026 17.09 -12.09 34.12
C ALA A 1026 17.47 -13.18 35.15
N ASN A 1027 16.90 -14.39 35.05
CA ASN A 1027 17.26 -15.54 35.86
C ASN A 1027 18.58 -16.23 35.46
N ASN A 1028 19.21 -15.81 34.36
CA ASN A 1028 20.46 -16.35 33.87
C ASN A 1028 21.64 -15.49 34.34
N PRO A 1029 22.71 -16.06 34.94
CA PRO A 1029 23.90 -15.32 35.36
C PRO A 1029 24.60 -14.54 34.24
N CYS A 1030 24.39 -14.90 32.97
CA CYS A 1030 24.88 -14.12 31.84
C CYS A 1030 24.20 -12.75 31.71
N TRP A 1031 22.93 -12.65 32.12
CA TRP A 1031 22.09 -11.47 31.93
C TRP A 1031 21.70 -10.79 33.25
N CYS A 1032 22.34 -11.18 34.34
CA CYS A 1032 22.17 -10.60 35.67
C CYS A 1032 23.57 -10.31 36.24
N ARG A 1033 24.08 -9.09 36.02
CA ARG A 1033 25.47 -8.73 36.31
C ARG A 1033 25.58 -7.29 36.79
N SER A 1034 26.69 -6.98 37.45
CA SER A 1034 27.06 -5.62 37.79
C SER A 1034 27.33 -4.78 36.53
N LEU A 1035 27.24 -3.46 36.63
CA LEU A 1035 27.53 -2.56 35.51
C LEU A 1035 28.95 -2.77 34.93
N SER A 1036 29.97 -2.88 35.78
CA SER A 1036 31.35 -3.13 35.32
C SER A 1036 31.49 -4.48 34.62
N ASN A 1037 30.85 -5.53 35.13
CA ASN A 1037 30.85 -6.86 34.51
C ASN A 1037 30.08 -6.90 33.18
N TRP A 1038 29.00 -6.13 33.06
CA TRP A 1038 28.31 -5.91 31.78
C TRP A 1038 29.21 -5.22 30.76
N ILE A 1039 29.89 -4.14 31.15
CA ILE A 1039 30.81 -3.39 30.27
C ILE A 1039 31.97 -4.28 29.80
N SER A 1040 32.59 -5.03 30.72
CA SER A 1040 33.70 -5.92 30.37
C SER A 1040 33.26 -7.06 29.44
N GLY A 1041 32.13 -7.70 29.75
CA GLY A 1041 31.58 -8.76 28.90
C GLY A 1041 31.25 -8.25 27.50
N TYR A 1042 30.68 -7.05 27.40
CA TYR A 1042 30.33 -6.44 26.13
C TYR A 1042 31.54 -6.11 25.24
N LYS A 1043 32.60 -5.54 25.83
CA LYS A 1043 33.86 -5.29 25.12
C LYS A 1043 34.47 -6.59 24.61
N ASP A 1044 34.50 -7.62 25.45
CA ASP A 1044 34.99 -8.94 25.08
C ASP A 1044 34.23 -9.53 23.89
N TRP A 1045 32.91 -9.38 23.85
CA TRP A 1045 32.08 -9.87 22.75
C TRP A 1045 32.34 -9.12 21.45
N ILE A 1046 32.50 -7.80 21.48
CA ILE A 1046 32.87 -7.02 20.29
C ILE A 1046 34.23 -7.48 19.75
N TYR A 1047 35.24 -7.60 20.61
CA TYR A 1047 36.61 -7.90 20.17
C TYR A 1047 36.87 -9.37 19.78
N LYS A 1048 36.12 -10.34 20.32
CA LYS A 1048 36.34 -11.79 20.10
C LYS A 1048 35.49 -12.42 18.99
N SER A 1049 34.67 -11.63 18.30
CA SER A 1049 33.59 -12.09 17.41
C SER A 1049 34.04 -12.99 16.23
N GLU A 1050 34.08 -14.31 16.44
CA GLU A 1050 33.91 -15.33 15.39
C GLU A 1050 32.42 -15.59 15.13
N SER A 1051 32.09 -15.92 13.88
CA SER A 1051 30.78 -15.78 13.21
C SER A 1051 29.52 -16.43 13.85
N GLN A 1052 29.60 -17.13 14.98
CA GLN A 1052 28.49 -17.92 15.54
C GLN A 1052 27.89 -17.36 16.83
N GLU A 1053 28.66 -16.60 17.64
CA GLU A 1053 28.15 -16.00 18.89
C GLU A 1053 27.36 -14.68 18.63
N ILE A 1054 27.42 -14.14 17.40
CA ILE A 1054 26.91 -12.81 17.02
C ILE A 1054 25.37 -12.74 16.93
N ILE A 1055 24.68 -13.88 16.82
CA ILE A 1055 23.21 -13.91 16.67
C ILE A 1055 22.52 -13.48 17.98
N ASP A 1056 23.02 -13.93 19.13
CA ASP A 1056 22.45 -13.60 20.43
C ASP A 1056 22.73 -12.14 20.84
N PHE A 1057 23.73 -11.48 20.23
CA PHE A 1057 24.11 -10.11 20.60
C PHE A 1057 23.25 -9.00 19.99
N ASN A 1058 22.50 -9.30 18.93
CA ASN A 1058 21.74 -8.29 18.20
C ASN A 1058 20.61 -7.63 19.00
N ILE A 1059 20.08 -8.34 20.00
CA ILE A 1059 18.98 -7.88 20.84
C ILE A 1059 19.42 -6.85 21.89
N PHE A 1060 20.70 -6.80 22.27
CA PHE A 1060 21.21 -5.86 23.28
C PHE A 1060 21.20 -4.41 22.80
N PHE A 1061 21.28 -4.19 21.49
CA PHE A 1061 21.16 -2.84 20.92
C PHE A 1061 19.77 -2.23 21.04
N ASP A 1062 18.80 -3.04 21.46
CA ASP A 1062 17.42 -2.59 21.68
C ASP A 1062 17.11 -2.43 23.18
N LEU A 1063 18.13 -2.40 24.05
CA LEU A 1063 17.91 -2.37 25.50
C LEU A 1063 17.13 -1.14 25.95
N ARG A 1064 16.21 -1.30 26.92
CA ARG A 1064 15.43 -0.22 27.53
C ARG A 1064 15.14 -0.56 28.99
N THR A 1065 15.26 0.41 29.90
CA THR A 1065 14.87 0.22 31.31
C THR A 1065 13.35 0.11 31.43
N VAL A 1066 12.89 -0.88 32.19
CA VAL A 1066 11.48 -1.07 32.55
C VAL A 1066 11.23 -0.72 34.02
N PHE A 1067 12.17 -1.05 34.91
CA PHE A 1067 12.09 -0.77 36.34
C PHE A 1067 13.47 -0.43 36.91
N GLY A 1068 13.53 0.45 37.91
CA GLY A 1068 14.77 0.79 38.61
C GLY A 1068 15.54 1.98 38.00
N GLU A 1069 16.84 2.06 38.27
CA GLU A 1069 17.68 3.22 37.96
C GLU A 1069 18.07 3.28 36.47
N GLU A 1070 17.52 4.25 35.74
CA GLU A 1070 17.77 4.39 34.29
C GLU A 1070 19.24 4.70 33.96
N ASP A 1071 19.94 5.41 34.85
CA ASP A 1071 21.34 5.80 34.68
C ASP A 1071 22.27 4.59 34.43
N LEU A 1072 21.98 3.44 35.04
CA LEU A 1072 22.76 2.20 34.85
C LEU A 1072 22.68 1.69 33.40
N SER A 1073 21.49 1.72 32.80
CA SER A 1073 21.31 1.24 31.42
C SER A 1073 21.81 2.26 30.40
N GLN A 1074 21.68 3.56 30.69
CA GLN A 1074 22.25 4.63 29.87
C GLN A 1074 23.78 4.59 29.87
N ALA A 1075 24.41 4.38 31.02
CA ALA A 1075 25.85 4.22 31.13
C ALA A 1075 26.35 3.04 30.27
N LEU A 1076 25.66 1.90 30.34
CA LEU A 1076 25.98 0.76 29.48
C LEU A 1076 25.81 1.10 27.99
N LYS A 1077 24.69 1.68 27.58
CA LYS A 1077 24.46 2.13 26.19
C LYS A 1077 25.56 3.05 25.67
N GLN A 1078 25.97 4.02 26.47
CA GLN A 1078 26.98 4.99 26.04
C GLN A 1078 28.32 4.31 25.75
N VAL A 1079 28.73 3.35 26.58
CA VAL A 1079 29.93 2.55 26.35
C VAL A 1079 29.79 1.68 25.11
N ILE A 1080 28.63 1.06 24.90
CA ILE A 1080 28.31 0.28 23.70
C ILE A 1080 28.50 1.13 22.43
N PHE A 1081 27.86 2.30 22.36
CA PHE A 1081 27.94 3.18 21.18
C PHE A 1081 29.37 3.66 20.91
N THR A 1082 30.12 3.99 21.96
CA THR A 1082 31.51 4.43 21.84
C THR A 1082 32.40 3.29 21.31
N THR A 1083 32.25 2.08 21.86
CA THR A 1083 33.05 0.91 21.47
C THR A 1083 32.75 0.48 20.03
N VAL A 1084 31.48 0.48 19.61
CA VAL A 1084 31.09 0.14 18.22
C VAL A 1084 31.61 1.17 17.21
N ALA A 1085 31.69 2.44 17.59
CA ALA A 1085 32.26 3.48 16.72
C ALA A 1085 33.78 3.30 16.51
N GLU A 1086 34.47 2.68 17.46
CA GLU A 1086 35.91 2.41 17.42
C GLU A 1086 36.28 1.13 16.66
N ASP A 1087 35.33 0.22 16.39
CA ASP A 1087 35.55 -1.05 15.70
C ASP A 1087 34.61 -1.27 14.49
N PRO A 1088 35.03 -0.84 13.28
CA PRO A 1088 34.26 -1.03 12.04
C PRO A 1088 34.05 -2.50 11.64
N ALA A 1089 34.89 -3.43 12.09
CA ALA A 1089 34.78 -4.85 11.75
C ALA A 1089 33.52 -5.46 12.36
N PHE A 1090 33.14 -5.01 13.55
CA PHE A 1090 31.91 -5.45 14.21
C PHE A 1090 30.65 -5.13 13.38
N LEU A 1091 30.57 -3.95 12.75
CA LEU A 1091 29.45 -3.58 11.87
C LEU A 1091 29.35 -4.48 10.63
N HIS A 1092 30.47 -4.96 10.11
CA HIS A 1092 30.50 -5.93 9.00
C HIS A 1092 29.85 -7.26 9.40
N HIS A 1093 30.14 -7.77 10.59
CA HIS A 1093 29.50 -8.99 11.09
C HIS A 1093 28.00 -8.81 11.35
N LEU A 1094 27.61 -7.67 11.92
CA LEU A 1094 26.19 -7.33 12.13
C LEU A 1094 25.43 -7.23 10.79
N ALA A 1095 26.06 -6.67 9.76
CA ALA A 1095 25.52 -6.59 8.42
C ALA A 1095 25.31 -7.97 7.77
N LYS A 1096 26.24 -8.92 7.95
CA LYS A 1096 26.08 -10.31 7.46
C LYS A 1096 24.84 -10.99 8.04
N ASN A 1097 24.54 -10.75 9.30
CA ASN A 1097 23.35 -11.29 9.95
C ASN A 1097 22.06 -10.64 9.40
N ALA A 1098 22.04 -9.32 9.22
CA ALA A 1098 20.87 -8.59 8.73
C ALA A 1098 20.44 -8.99 7.29
N VAL A 1099 21.35 -9.55 6.48
CA VAL A 1099 21.07 -10.04 5.12
C VAL A 1099 20.82 -11.55 5.05
N SER A 1100 20.79 -12.26 6.17
CA SER A 1100 20.66 -13.72 6.21
C SER A 1100 19.30 -14.25 5.76
N PHE A 1101 18.22 -13.50 6.01
CA PHE A 1101 16.88 -13.86 5.52
C PHE A 1101 16.85 -13.82 3.99
N ARG A 1102 16.62 -14.97 3.36
CA ARG A 1102 16.38 -15.03 1.92
C ARG A 1102 14.88 -15.09 1.70
N PRO A 1103 14.24 -14.07 1.10
CA PRO A 1103 12.85 -14.20 0.69
C PRO A 1103 12.73 -15.41 -0.25
N PRO A 1104 11.59 -16.12 -0.28
CA PRO A 1104 11.37 -17.22 -1.22
C PRO A 1104 11.35 -16.67 -2.65
N ILE A 1105 12.55 -16.52 -3.22
CA ILE A 1105 12.82 -16.00 -4.55
C ILE A 1105 13.28 -17.18 -5.39
N ARG A 1106 12.76 -17.28 -6.60
CA ARG A 1106 13.50 -17.95 -7.68
C ARG A 1106 13.57 -16.99 -8.86
N LEU A 1107 14.80 -16.56 -9.18
CA LEU A 1107 15.18 -15.63 -10.25
C LEU A 1107 14.87 -14.14 -9.96
N PRO A 1108 15.68 -13.20 -10.48
CA PRO A 1108 15.58 -11.79 -10.08
C PRO A 1108 14.28 -11.19 -10.60
N GLY A 1109 13.39 -10.80 -9.68
CA GLY A 1109 12.28 -9.87 -9.95
C GLY A 1109 10.87 -10.40 -9.77
N ASN A 1110 10.64 -11.72 -9.61
CA ASN A 1110 9.29 -12.25 -9.35
C ASN A 1110 9.25 -13.04 -8.02
N ILE A 1111 8.45 -12.54 -7.09
CA ILE A 1111 8.20 -13.16 -5.79
C ILE A 1111 7.13 -14.23 -5.99
N TYR A 1112 7.53 -15.49 -5.82
CA TYR A 1112 6.63 -16.62 -5.92
C TYR A 1112 5.95 -16.89 -4.58
N LEU A 1113 4.63 -17.00 -4.60
CA LEU A 1113 3.78 -17.26 -3.43
C LEU A 1113 3.21 -18.70 -3.44
N GLY A 1114 3.75 -19.61 -4.25
CA GLY A 1114 3.06 -20.88 -4.54
C GLY A 1114 3.92 -22.13 -4.79
N GLY A 1115 4.77 -22.55 -3.86
CA GLY A 1115 5.27 -23.94 -3.84
C GLY A 1115 6.79 -24.08 -3.84
N GLY A 1116 7.29 -24.89 -2.91
CA GLY A 1116 8.72 -25.16 -2.69
C GLY A 1116 9.07 -26.65 -2.68
N SER A 1117 10.35 -26.91 -2.40
CA SER A 1117 10.94 -28.14 -1.89
C SER A 1117 12.09 -27.66 -1.00
N THR A 1118 12.29 -28.07 0.25
CA THR A 1118 11.98 -29.31 0.98
C THR A 1118 11.45 -28.95 2.39
N ASP A 1119 10.49 -29.72 2.89
CA ASP A 1119 9.79 -29.64 4.20
C ASP A 1119 8.73 -28.54 4.45
N HIS A 1120 8.86 -27.30 3.95
CA HIS A 1120 7.83 -26.24 4.16
C HIS A 1120 7.55 -25.39 2.92
N ALA A 1121 7.02 -26.03 1.88
CA ALA A 1121 6.65 -25.42 0.61
C ALA A 1121 5.40 -24.52 0.71
N GLY A 1122 5.55 -23.19 0.59
CA GLY A 1122 4.41 -22.25 0.50
C GLY A 1122 3.99 -21.58 1.80
N GLU A 1123 4.86 -21.59 2.81
CA GLU A 1123 4.69 -20.91 4.11
C GLU A 1123 5.71 -19.78 4.26
N ILE A 1124 5.29 -18.67 4.86
CA ILE A 1124 6.14 -17.51 5.14
C ILE A 1124 6.07 -17.20 6.63
N ASN A 1125 7.22 -17.21 7.30
CA ASN A 1125 7.32 -16.68 8.66
C ASN A 1125 7.46 -15.15 8.61
N LEU A 1126 6.43 -14.45 9.08
CA LEU A 1126 6.36 -13.00 9.09
C LEU A 1126 7.37 -12.37 10.06
N LYS A 1127 7.74 -13.04 11.16
CA LYS A 1127 8.79 -12.56 12.07
C LYS A 1127 10.12 -12.46 11.29
N ASP A 1128 10.48 -13.52 10.59
CA ASP A 1128 11.73 -13.59 9.83
C ASP A 1128 11.76 -12.61 8.66
N ALA A 1129 10.62 -12.46 7.96
CA ALA A 1129 10.46 -11.48 6.87
C ALA A 1129 10.70 -10.03 7.30
N MET A 1130 10.36 -9.68 8.55
CA MET A 1130 10.54 -8.32 9.06
C MET A 1130 11.98 -8.04 9.53
N MET A 1131 12.76 -9.08 9.85
CA MET A 1131 14.09 -8.93 10.45
C MET A 1131 15.08 -8.11 9.61
N PRO A 1132 15.10 -8.15 8.27
CA PRO A 1132 15.97 -7.28 7.47
C PRO A 1132 15.68 -5.78 7.66
N LEU A 1133 14.41 -5.38 7.81
CA LEU A 1133 14.03 -3.99 8.05
C LEU A 1133 14.48 -3.53 9.45
N VAL A 1134 14.28 -4.39 10.45
CA VAL A 1134 14.76 -4.15 11.83
C VAL A 1134 16.30 -4.08 11.87
N GLY A 1135 16.96 -5.00 11.17
CA GLY A 1135 18.41 -5.07 11.03
C GLY A 1135 18.99 -3.83 10.36
N PHE A 1136 18.37 -3.34 9.28
CA PHE A 1136 18.74 -2.08 8.63
C PHE A 1136 18.63 -0.90 9.60
N ALA A 1137 17.46 -0.71 10.22
CA ALA A 1137 17.24 0.41 11.12
C ALA A 1137 18.25 0.40 12.27
N ARG A 1138 18.53 -0.78 12.87
CA ARG A 1138 19.50 -0.95 13.95
C ARG A 1138 20.93 -0.69 13.48
N LEU A 1139 21.37 -1.30 12.38
CA LEU A 1139 22.74 -1.18 11.87
C LEU A 1139 23.09 0.28 11.56
N TYR A 1140 22.18 1.01 10.91
CA TYR A 1140 22.38 2.42 10.60
C TYR A 1140 22.25 3.30 11.83
N ALA A 1141 21.34 2.98 12.76
CA ALA A 1141 21.28 3.68 14.04
C ALA A 1141 22.59 3.58 14.82
N LEU A 1142 23.25 2.41 14.82
CA LEU A 1142 24.55 2.22 15.45
C LEU A 1142 25.66 3.01 14.75
N ARG A 1143 25.74 2.91 13.41
CA ARG A 1143 26.73 3.64 12.60
C ARG A 1143 26.66 5.16 12.81
N TYR A 1144 25.45 5.69 12.99
CA TYR A 1144 25.21 7.14 13.08
C TYR A 1144 24.80 7.62 14.49
N GLN A 1145 25.01 6.79 15.52
CA GLN A 1145 24.76 7.13 16.93
C GLN A 1145 23.34 7.70 17.16
N VAL A 1146 22.35 6.93 16.75
CA VAL A 1146 20.91 7.19 16.96
C VAL A 1146 20.46 6.35 18.17
N ASN A 1147 20.01 7.03 19.22
CA ASN A 1147 19.73 6.40 20.54
C ASN A 1147 18.34 5.74 20.63
N GLN A 1148 17.47 5.98 19.66
CA GLN A 1148 16.13 5.38 19.57
C GLN A 1148 16.23 3.85 19.46
N THR A 1149 15.33 3.13 20.13
CA THR A 1149 15.25 1.65 20.05
C THR A 1149 14.17 1.18 19.07
N HIS A 1150 13.04 1.89 18.99
CA HIS A 1150 11.93 1.56 18.11
C HIS A 1150 12.33 1.65 16.62
N THR A 1151 12.01 0.63 15.81
CA THR A 1151 12.44 0.52 14.40
C THR A 1151 11.97 1.70 13.57
N LEU A 1152 10.68 2.07 13.66
CA LEU A 1152 10.14 3.21 12.92
C LEU A 1152 10.78 4.54 13.33
N GLU A 1153 11.04 4.76 14.62
CA GLU A 1153 11.67 6.00 15.12
C GLU A 1153 13.14 6.10 14.70
N ARG A 1154 13.84 4.96 14.58
CA ARG A 1154 15.17 4.91 13.98
C ARG A 1154 15.14 5.34 12.52
N LEU A 1155 14.19 4.83 11.73
CA LEU A 1155 14.03 5.23 10.31
C LEU A 1155 13.68 6.72 10.17
N GLU A 1156 12.75 7.21 10.98
CA GLU A 1156 12.39 8.64 11.05
C GLU A 1156 13.63 9.49 11.38
N SER A 1157 14.35 9.14 12.45
CA SER A 1157 15.56 9.86 12.88
C SER A 1157 16.69 9.84 11.84
N LEU A 1158 16.88 8.73 11.12
CA LEU A 1158 17.86 8.63 10.05
C LEU A 1158 17.48 9.54 8.85
N SER A 1159 16.19 9.64 8.55
CA SER A 1159 15.68 10.52 7.49
C SER A 1159 15.76 11.99 7.88
N ASP A 1160 15.44 12.35 9.12
CA ASP A 1160 15.53 13.73 9.63
C ASP A 1160 16.97 14.26 9.61
N ARG A 1161 17.95 13.36 9.72
CA ARG A 1161 19.38 13.64 9.55
C ARG A 1161 19.87 13.58 8.09
N ASN A 1162 18.97 13.43 7.11
CA ASN A 1162 19.26 13.28 5.68
C ASN A 1162 20.19 12.09 5.32
N LEU A 1163 20.18 11.02 6.13
CA LEU A 1163 21.01 9.82 5.89
C LEU A 1163 20.31 8.78 4.98
N ILE A 1164 18.98 8.86 4.91
CA ILE A 1164 18.13 8.11 3.96
C ILE A 1164 17.13 9.08 3.31
N GLN A 1165 16.69 8.77 2.10
CA GLN A 1165 15.69 9.58 1.39
C GLN A 1165 14.31 9.43 2.03
N LEU A 1166 13.50 10.51 2.02
CA LEU A 1166 12.13 10.52 2.53
C LEU A 1166 11.26 9.44 1.87
N THR A 1167 11.40 9.24 0.57
CA THR A 1167 10.70 8.18 -0.19
C THR A 1167 11.06 6.79 0.30
N SER A 1168 12.36 6.49 0.45
CA SER A 1168 12.82 5.19 0.96
C SER A 1168 12.36 4.94 2.40
N ARG A 1169 12.33 5.98 3.25
CA ARG A 1169 11.75 5.91 4.60
C ARG A 1169 10.28 5.50 4.52
N ASP A 1170 9.47 6.20 3.73
CA ASP A 1170 8.03 5.95 3.65
C ASP A 1170 7.69 4.56 3.11
N GLU A 1171 8.47 4.08 2.13
CA GLU A 1171 8.37 2.71 1.61
C GLU A 1171 8.72 1.66 2.69
N MET A 1172 9.80 1.87 3.45
CA MET A 1172 10.19 0.97 4.55
C MET A 1172 9.15 0.95 5.68
N ILE A 1173 8.63 2.12 6.07
CA ILE A 1173 7.58 2.24 7.08
C ILE A 1173 6.30 1.53 6.61
N THR A 1174 5.94 1.69 5.34
CA THR A 1174 4.76 1.04 4.75
C THR A 1174 4.92 -0.48 4.74
N ALA A 1175 6.07 -0.99 4.28
CA ALA A 1175 6.37 -2.43 4.30
C ALA A 1175 6.35 -3.01 5.72
N TYR A 1176 6.97 -2.33 6.69
CA TYR A 1176 6.99 -2.74 8.09
C TYR A 1176 5.57 -2.79 8.69
N ASN A 1177 4.78 -1.74 8.50
CA ASN A 1177 3.41 -1.67 9.03
C ASN A 1177 2.53 -2.76 8.42
N PHE A 1178 2.62 -2.98 7.10
CA PHE A 1178 1.87 -4.05 6.43
C PHE A 1178 2.22 -5.43 7.01
N LEU A 1179 3.51 -5.77 7.11
CA LEU A 1179 3.95 -7.06 7.66
C LEU A 1179 3.54 -7.22 9.13
N MET A 1180 3.62 -6.16 9.95
CA MET A 1180 3.18 -6.19 11.34
C MET A 1180 1.66 -6.41 11.46
N GLN A 1181 0.89 -5.73 10.61
CA GLN A 1181 -0.57 -5.90 10.59
C GLN A 1181 -0.95 -7.33 10.23
N LEU A 1182 -0.36 -7.87 9.16
CA LEU A 1182 -0.59 -9.24 8.72
C LEU A 1182 -0.20 -10.24 9.82
N ARG A 1183 0.93 -10.01 10.50
CA ARG A 1183 1.40 -10.85 11.61
C ARG A 1183 0.43 -10.87 12.78
N LEU A 1184 -0.07 -9.70 13.20
CA LEU A 1184 -1.04 -9.62 14.29
C LEU A 1184 -2.39 -10.26 13.92
N GLN A 1185 -2.86 -10.07 12.68
CA GLN A 1185 -4.08 -10.71 12.17
C GLN A 1185 -3.96 -12.24 12.17
N THR A 1186 -2.85 -12.79 11.65
CA THR A 1186 -2.58 -14.23 11.66
C THR A 1186 -2.58 -14.80 13.09
N GLN A 1187 -1.97 -14.11 14.05
CA GLN A 1187 -1.97 -14.54 15.45
C GLN A 1187 -3.38 -14.53 16.06
N LEU A 1188 -4.18 -13.49 15.78
CA LEU A 1188 -5.57 -13.37 16.22
C LEU A 1188 -6.46 -14.49 15.68
N GLU A 1189 -6.35 -14.79 14.38
CA GLU A 1189 -7.11 -15.87 13.74
C GLU A 1189 -6.79 -17.23 14.35
N ALA A 1190 -5.51 -17.50 14.64
CA ALA A 1190 -5.09 -18.72 15.32
C ALA A 1190 -5.72 -18.83 16.71
N ILE A 1191 -5.63 -17.76 17.54
CA ILE A 1191 -6.20 -17.73 18.89
C ILE A 1191 -7.73 -17.95 18.85
N GLN A 1192 -8.44 -17.28 17.94
CA GLN A 1192 -9.89 -17.43 17.79
C GLN A 1192 -10.30 -18.83 17.34
N SER A 1193 -9.45 -19.50 16.58
CA SER A 1193 -9.65 -20.89 16.15
C SER A 1193 -9.24 -21.92 17.22
N GLY A 1194 -8.90 -21.48 18.44
CA GLY A 1194 -8.40 -22.35 19.52
C GLY A 1194 -7.01 -22.94 19.27
N LYS A 1195 -6.24 -22.38 18.33
CA LYS A 1195 -4.88 -22.82 17.99
C LYS A 1195 -3.84 -21.90 18.66
N PRO A 1196 -2.64 -22.41 18.96
CA PRO A 1196 -1.55 -21.56 19.46
C PRO A 1196 -1.18 -20.50 18.41
N ALA A 1197 -0.96 -19.27 18.86
CA ALA A 1197 -0.61 -18.16 18.00
C ALA A 1197 0.76 -18.38 17.34
N HIS A 1198 0.84 -18.21 16.01
CA HIS A 1198 2.05 -18.41 15.20
C HIS A 1198 2.30 -17.25 14.25
N ASN A 1199 3.52 -17.18 13.70
CA ASN A 1199 3.92 -16.13 12.74
C ASN A 1199 3.87 -16.58 11.27
N ILE A 1200 3.38 -17.80 11.01
CA ILE A 1200 3.38 -18.41 9.67
C ILE A 1200 2.10 -18.02 8.90
N VAL A 1201 2.27 -17.47 7.70
CA VAL A 1201 1.17 -17.22 6.75
C VAL A 1201 1.34 -18.08 5.49
N HIS A 1202 0.22 -18.50 4.92
CA HIS A 1202 0.19 -19.13 3.60
C HIS A 1202 -0.27 -18.10 2.57
N PRO A 1203 0.59 -17.66 1.65
CA PRO A 1203 0.21 -16.67 0.66
C PRO A 1203 -1.01 -17.03 -0.19
N GLY A 1204 -1.19 -18.32 -0.52
CA GLY A 1204 -2.37 -18.79 -1.26
C GLY A 1204 -3.70 -18.69 -0.49
N LYS A 1205 -3.67 -18.39 0.82
CA LYS A 1205 -4.87 -18.24 1.67
C LYS A 1205 -5.22 -16.79 1.99
N ILE A 1206 -4.38 -15.82 1.60
CA ILE A 1206 -4.64 -14.39 1.78
C ILE A 1206 -5.13 -13.75 0.48
N GLY A 1207 -5.89 -12.65 0.57
CA GLY A 1207 -6.53 -12.03 -0.58
C GLY A 1207 -5.53 -11.42 -1.59
N TYR A 1208 -5.94 -11.24 -2.84
CA TYR A 1208 -5.08 -10.73 -3.93
C TYR A 1208 -4.37 -9.42 -3.58
N ILE A 1209 -5.07 -8.45 -3.00
CA ILE A 1209 -4.49 -7.15 -2.58
C ILE A 1209 -3.38 -7.34 -1.54
N GLN A 1210 -3.59 -8.24 -0.57
CA GLN A 1210 -2.58 -8.56 0.45
C GLN A 1210 -1.39 -9.30 -0.16
N GLN A 1211 -1.62 -10.17 -1.16
CA GLN A 1211 -0.53 -10.81 -1.90
C GLN A 1211 0.33 -9.79 -2.65
N GLU A 1212 -0.28 -8.82 -3.35
CA GLU A 1212 0.46 -7.75 -4.04
C GLU A 1212 1.20 -6.85 -3.05
N SER A 1213 0.58 -6.48 -1.93
CA SER A 1213 1.24 -5.71 -0.86
C SER A 1213 2.42 -6.48 -0.24
N LEU A 1214 2.29 -7.79 -0.07
CA LEU A 1214 3.37 -8.66 0.39
C LEU A 1214 4.52 -8.73 -0.62
N LYS A 1215 4.22 -8.75 -1.92
CA LYS A 1215 5.24 -8.68 -2.97
C LYS A 1215 6.01 -7.35 -2.91
N GLN A 1216 5.29 -6.23 -2.77
CA GLN A 1216 5.91 -4.91 -2.62
C GLN A 1216 6.80 -4.84 -1.38
N ALA A 1217 6.35 -5.37 -0.24
CA ALA A 1217 7.14 -5.43 0.99
C ALA A 1217 8.45 -6.21 0.80
N PHE A 1218 8.43 -7.34 0.09
CA PHE A 1218 9.65 -8.11 -0.21
C PHE A 1218 10.57 -7.46 -1.23
N ALA A 1219 10.03 -6.71 -2.19
CA ALA A 1219 10.84 -5.88 -3.07
C ALA A 1219 11.63 -4.85 -2.24
N GLN A 1220 10.97 -4.22 -1.26
CA GLN A 1220 11.63 -3.27 -0.36
C GLN A 1220 12.67 -3.92 0.55
N ILE A 1221 12.37 -5.10 1.11
CA ILE A 1221 13.34 -5.89 1.87
C ILE A 1221 14.58 -6.19 1.02
N SER A 1222 14.40 -6.56 -0.25
CA SER A 1222 15.50 -6.83 -1.17
C SER A 1222 16.35 -5.58 -1.45
N ALA A 1223 15.72 -4.42 -1.61
CA ALA A 1223 16.42 -3.14 -1.78
C ALA A 1223 17.24 -2.77 -0.54
N VAL A 1224 16.66 -2.95 0.64
CA VAL A 1224 17.33 -2.75 1.94
C VAL A 1224 18.54 -3.67 2.10
N GLN A 1225 18.40 -4.96 1.78
CA GLN A 1225 19.50 -5.93 1.87
C GLN A 1225 20.63 -5.61 0.89
N LYS A 1226 20.31 -5.20 -0.35
CA LYS A 1226 21.32 -4.73 -1.32
C LYS A 1226 22.09 -3.52 -0.79
N LYS A 1227 21.37 -2.57 -0.17
CA LYS A 1227 21.99 -1.39 0.42
C LYS A 1227 22.93 -1.75 1.58
N ILE A 1228 22.52 -2.67 2.47
CA ILE A 1228 23.41 -3.21 3.52
C ILE A 1228 24.64 -3.87 2.91
N GLY A 1229 24.45 -4.71 1.89
CA GLY A 1229 25.54 -5.38 1.18
C GLY A 1229 26.56 -4.40 0.59
N TYR A 1230 26.08 -3.35 -0.08
CA TYR A 1230 26.93 -2.30 -0.63
C TYR A 1230 27.68 -1.50 0.45
N ASP A 1231 26.97 -1.03 1.48
CA ASP A 1231 27.53 -0.08 2.47
C ASP A 1231 28.42 -0.75 3.54
N PHE A 1232 28.34 -2.07 3.73
CA PHE A 1232 29.04 -2.79 4.81
C PHE A 1232 29.76 -4.09 4.41
N LEU A 1233 29.37 -4.75 3.31
CA LEU A 1233 29.92 -6.07 2.94
C LEU A 1233 30.86 -6.04 1.73
N GLY A 1234 30.96 -4.91 1.02
CA GLY A 1234 31.71 -4.79 -0.23
C GLY A 1234 30.93 -5.43 -1.37
N GLY A 1235 30.43 -4.60 -2.30
CA GLY A 1235 29.48 -4.99 -3.34
C GLY A 1235 29.79 -6.30 -4.07
N GLY A 1236 29.06 -7.35 -3.71
CA GLY A 1236 29.18 -8.72 -4.22
C GLY A 1236 28.25 -9.65 -3.47
N ALA A 1237 26.94 -9.35 -3.46
CA ALA A 1237 25.90 -10.24 -2.95
C ALA A 1237 24.67 -10.25 -3.87
#